data_AF-A0A4S8KTN3-F1
#
_entry.id   AF-A0A4S8KTN3-F1
#
_cell.length_a   1.000
_cell.length_b   1.000
_cell.length_c   1.000
_cell.angle_alpha   90.00
_cell.angle_beta   90.00
_cell.angle_gamma   90.00
#
_symmetry.space_group_name_H-M   'P 1'
#
loop_
_entity.id
_entity.type
_entity.pdbx_description
1 polymer ?
#
loop_
_entity_poly.entity_id
_entity_poly.type
_entity_poly.pdbx_seq_one_letter_code
_entity_poly.pdbx_strand_id
1 'polypeptide(L)'
;MFPCSPSKPSVVITTRTLEYYRVMYLRCPRLSVQPFVKSLCDIHGVPFKPYLSQQLTICFDLYLNILSKVKLRVHKALERTDLHWRLKNTCPACEYPLENEVKLKFSMMCCMDGNDSLKRLERRYDGINEDGEVKAGPSNERLDERIGGQDYFLSNEEVDKFGKAVAKTIIEELTEKDSPCMPRWKNMDEKATASMWGIFDETGVFLCLCRHGFALVFADMVRSGEQAKYALAVANLLMDTLGKDLAAGYDIGCGFEVTISKSTIGTKAKEMCYTSLVGTFHGHAHCRLCQVDHLGTYVEGNGLEDSEGCERFFSKSNALASSVRHATKFHRRQAIAAFAEHIDDFETYANLTNFLHNNYVQALEICGDYKNLLNDMKLLGIPNEGLFKEWLAEEREYLKGLKQEPEEETVQMEYYQVLVELERVEGLYKKINEVWLITEDPISGVDHTLELEAHRRHTTEMRQDLKSRCQLLERKLGISVRWKPGSDEWDKTKLMVQRQCYRKCVDRLESLIVARLFELSRMHRAHTGYKLRKHMGKALQARSQAIRTALANYNDAAAALDPPGRQLNWESVVECTFLADFDLLCDVRQDVRDQEWADPAKRVVMDRYFKICRAREEIQRLNVEIRRVATYLCDEEAYLLQKEKELAMTDPDLAHQIRIHRHRRGRFDEAHWKQLQETANLPGFSGTLKPGVGQMEQEGSGDEEDIDSDIEEADKEYEELEGIIQVSQD
;
A
#
# COMPACT_ATOMS: atom_id res chain seq x y z
N MET A 1 -5.18 37.25 23.26
CA MET A 1 -4.30 37.84 22.22
C MET A 1 -2.93 37.22 22.39
N PHE A 2 -2.19 37.03 21.30
CA PHE A 2 -0.90 36.35 21.29
C PHE A 2 0.21 37.35 20.99
N PRO A 3 1.22 37.48 21.87
CA PRO A 3 2.35 38.39 21.64
C PRO A 3 3.32 37.83 20.62
N CYS A 4 3.79 38.68 19.69
CA CYS A 4 4.76 38.28 18.67
C CYS A 4 6.20 38.13 19.20
N SER A 5 6.46 38.52 20.45
CA SER A 5 7.76 38.40 21.14
C SER A 5 7.53 38.18 22.63
N PRO A 6 8.28 37.26 23.28
CA PRO A 6 8.11 36.97 24.70
C PRO A 6 8.60 38.10 25.62
N SER A 7 9.59 38.89 25.20
CA SER A 7 10.27 39.86 26.06
C SER A 7 9.84 41.31 25.84
N LYS A 8 9.52 41.69 24.59
CA LYS A 8 9.11 43.05 24.21
C LYS A 8 8.06 43.01 23.11
N PRO A 9 6.79 42.66 23.42
CA PRO A 9 5.75 42.58 22.41
C PRO A 9 5.37 43.98 21.89
N SER A 10 5.66 44.27 20.63
CA SER A 10 5.21 45.48 19.93
C SER A 10 3.96 45.26 19.07
N VAL A 11 3.62 44.00 18.81
CA VAL A 11 2.47 43.57 18.02
C VAL A 11 1.84 42.37 18.71
N VAL A 12 0.51 42.29 18.67
CA VAL A 12 -0.26 41.14 19.13
C VAL A 12 -1.21 40.67 18.04
N ILE A 13 -1.48 39.37 17.98
CA ILE A 13 -2.43 38.77 17.05
C ILE A 13 -3.60 38.21 17.83
N THR A 14 -4.82 38.43 17.34
CA THR A 14 -6.02 37.98 18.05
C THR A 14 -6.20 36.46 17.90
N THR A 15 -6.78 35.82 18.92
CA THR A 15 -7.15 34.39 18.86
C THR A 15 -8.06 34.10 17.68
N ARG A 16 -8.98 35.02 17.35
CA ARG A 16 -9.90 34.89 16.20
C ARG A 16 -9.15 34.84 14.87
N THR A 17 -8.15 35.71 14.69
CA THR A 17 -7.31 35.70 13.48
C THR A 17 -6.54 34.38 13.34
N LEU A 18 -5.99 33.86 14.44
CA LEU A 18 -5.24 32.59 14.43
C LEU A 18 -6.15 31.38 14.18
N GLU A 19 -7.33 31.34 14.79
CA GLU A 19 -8.30 30.26 14.51
C GLU A 19 -8.82 30.33 13.08
N TYR A 20 -9.07 31.53 12.58
CA TYR A 20 -9.48 31.72 11.18
C TYR A 20 -8.40 31.20 10.22
N TYR A 21 -7.12 31.54 10.49
CA TYR A 21 -6.02 30.97 9.73
C TYR A 21 -5.95 29.45 9.86
N ARG A 22 -6.07 28.89 11.07
CA ARG A 22 -6.03 27.43 11.31
C ARG A 22 -7.07 26.71 10.47
N VAL A 23 -8.34 27.12 10.56
CA VAL A 23 -9.44 26.47 9.84
C VAL A 23 -9.28 26.63 8.32
N MET A 24 -8.86 27.80 7.85
CA MET A 24 -8.58 28.01 6.43
C MET A 24 -7.43 27.15 5.92
N TYR A 25 -6.34 27.05 6.69
CA TYR A 25 -5.18 26.21 6.35
C TYR A 25 -5.57 24.73 6.28
N LEU A 26 -6.36 24.24 7.24
CA LEU A 26 -6.79 22.84 7.26
C LEU A 26 -7.75 22.49 6.11
N ARG A 27 -8.58 23.44 5.66
CA ARG A 27 -9.44 23.27 4.46
C ARG A 27 -8.70 23.51 3.15
N CYS A 28 -7.72 24.39 3.13
CA CYS A 28 -6.92 24.72 1.96
C CYS A 28 -5.43 24.76 2.34
N PRO A 29 -4.75 23.61 2.44
CA PRO A 29 -3.36 23.54 2.90
C PRO A 29 -2.35 24.28 2.01
N ARG A 30 -2.77 24.68 0.80
CA ARG A 30 -1.98 25.54 -0.10
C ARG A 30 -1.84 26.97 0.43
N LEU A 31 -2.72 27.41 1.33
CA LEU A 31 -2.70 28.73 1.95
C LEU A 31 -1.65 28.78 3.08
N SER A 32 -0.38 28.91 2.72
CA SER A 32 0.68 29.09 3.71
C SER A 32 0.59 30.43 4.44
N VAL A 33 1.37 30.58 5.52
CA VAL A 33 1.42 31.78 6.37
C VAL A 33 1.64 33.06 5.55
N GLN A 34 2.55 33.04 4.58
CA GLN A 34 2.93 34.25 3.85
C GLN A 34 1.80 34.81 2.98
N PRO A 35 1.12 34.03 2.10
CA PRO A 35 -0.08 34.48 1.41
C PRO A 35 -1.14 35.05 2.35
N PHE A 36 -1.40 34.39 3.48
CA PHE A 36 -2.39 34.87 4.45
C PHE A 36 -1.99 36.23 5.06
N VAL A 37 -0.72 36.38 5.46
CA VAL A 37 -0.20 37.67 5.98
C VAL A 37 -0.21 38.75 4.90
N LYS A 38 0.09 38.43 3.65
CA LYS A 38 -0.04 39.38 2.53
C LYS A 38 -1.49 39.85 2.38
N SER A 39 -2.46 38.95 2.46
CA SER A 39 -3.88 39.33 2.43
C SER A 39 -4.25 40.25 3.59
N LEU A 40 -3.73 40.02 4.80
CA LEU A 40 -3.91 40.96 5.91
C LEU A 40 -3.29 42.32 5.61
N CYS A 41 -2.09 42.36 5.02
CA CYS A 41 -1.43 43.61 4.62
C CYS A 41 -2.27 44.38 3.60
N ASP A 42 -2.81 43.70 2.59
CA ASP A 42 -3.68 44.29 1.57
C ASP A 42 -4.96 44.89 2.18
N ILE A 43 -5.60 44.17 3.12
CA ILE A 43 -6.79 44.63 3.86
C ILE A 43 -6.47 45.87 4.69
N HIS A 44 -5.30 45.90 5.34
CA HIS A 44 -4.88 47.02 6.19
C HIS A 44 -4.24 48.17 5.39
N GLY A 45 -4.07 48.04 4.07
CA GLY A 45 -3.45 49.07 3.23
C GLY A 45 -1.97 49.31 3.51
N VAL A 46 -1.25 48.29 4.01
CA VAL A 46 0.18 48.39 4.38
C VAL A 46 1.05 47.48 3.50
N PRO A 47 2.31 47.84 3.21
CA PRO A 47 3.19 46.98 2.43
C PRO A 47 3.64 45.76 3.25
N PHE A 48 3.63 44.58 2.61
CA PHE A 48 4.16 43.37 3.22
C PHE A 48 5.63 43.53 3.62
N LYS A 49 5.96 43.07 4.83
CA LYS A 49 7.33 42.96 5.34
C LYS A 49 7.60 41.52 5.78
N PRO A 50 8.75 40.90 5.42
CA PRO A 50 9.02 39.50 5.75
C PRO A 50 8.88 39.12 7.23
N TYR A 51 9.21 40.05 8.14
CA TYR A 51 9.10 39.81 9.58
C TYR A 51 7.64 39.58 10.04
N LEU A 52 6.64 40.07 9.30
CA LEU A 52 5.22 39.87 9.66
C LEU A 52 4.81 38.39 9.56
N SER A 53 5.36 37.66 8.58
CA SER A 53 5.17 36.21 8.50
C SER A 53 5.77 35.50 9.71
N GLN A 54 6.96 35.92 10.14
CA GLN A 54 7.62 35.35 11.32
C GLN A 54 6.81 35.64 12.59
N GLN A 55 6.30 36.87 12.74
CA GLN A 55 5.42 37.24 13.87
C GLN A 55 4.14 36.40 13.91
N LEU A 56 3.50 36.16 12.74
CA LEU A 56 2.34 35.27 12.67
C LEU A 56 2.70 33.84 13.06
N THR A 57 3.81 33.28 12.53
CA THR A 57 4.25 31.92 12.86
C THR A 57 4.50 31.77 14.36
N ILE A 58 5.19 32.71 15.02
CA ILE A 58 5.43 32.67 16.48
C ILE A 58 4.11 32.62 17.25
N CYS A 59 3.17 33.51 16.91
CA CYS A 59 1.85 33.54 17.54
C CYS A 59 1.06 32.25 17.28
N PHE A 60 1.17 31.72 16.06
CA PHE A 60 0.46 30.51 15.64
C PHE A 60 0.98 29.26 16.37
N ASP A 61 2.29 29.11 16.51
CA ASP A 61 2.90 28.01 17.27
C ASP A 61 2.46 28.03 18.74
N LEU A 62 2.46 29.22 19.36
CA LEU A 62 1.97 29.41 20.73
C LEU A 62 0.48 29.07 20.83
N TYR A 63 -0.32 29.49 19.85
CA TYR A 63 -1.75 29.18 19.78
C TYR A 63 -2.01 27.68 19.66
N LEU A 64 -1.31 26.99 18.76
CA LEU A 64 -1.41 25.53 18.61
C LEU A 64 -0.97 24.80 19.88
N ASN A 65 0.07 25.29 20.58
CA ASN A 65 0.50 24.72 21.86
C ASN A 65 -0.61 24.83 22.93
N ILE A 66 -1.25 26.00 23.05
CA ILE A 66 -2.38 26.18 23.98
C ILE A 66 -3.54 25.24 23.61
N LEU A 67 -3.92 25.16 22.33
CA LEU A 67 -4.95 24.23 21.88
C LEU A 67 -4.61 22.78 22.23
N SER A 68 -3.35 22.36 22.04
CA SER A 68 -2.91 21.01 22.39
C SER A 68 -3.04 20.74 23.89
N LYS A 69 -2.70 21.70 24.76
CA LYS A 69 -2.86 21.58 26.21
C LYS A 69 -4.32 21.53 26.64
N VAL A 70 -5.18 22.35 26.02
CA VAL A 70 -6.63 22.31 26.26
C VAL A 70 -7.21 20.97 25.84
N LYS A 71 -6.85 20.47 24.64
CA LYS A 71 -7.26 19.15 24.14
C LYS A 71 -6.86 18.04 25.12
N LEU A 72 -5.63 18.06 25.64
CA LEU A 72 -5.17 17.09 26.65
C LEU A 72 -5.99 17.14 27.94
N ARG A 73 -6.31 18.35 28.46
CA ARG A 73 -7.17 18.50 29.64
C ARG A 73 -8.57 17.95 29.41
N VAL A 74 -9.13 18.21 28.23
CA VAL A 74 -10.44 17.66 27.82
C VAL A 74 -10.37 16.13 27.75
N HIS A 75 -9.37 15.55 27.08
CA HIS A 75 -9.24 14.09 27.03
C HIS A 75 -9.07 13.46 28.41
N LYS A 76 -8.29 14.08 29.30
CA LYS A 76 -8.15 13.60 30.70
C LYS A 76 -9.49 13.61 31.42
N ALA A 77 -10.28 14.67 31.27
CA ALA A 77 -11.61 14.78 31.88
C ALA A 77 -12.65 13.82 31.29
N LEU A 78 -12.44 13.38 30.05
CA LEU A 78 -13.27 12.39 29.36
C LEU A 78 -12.72 10.96 29.50
N GLU A 79 -11.69 10.73 30.32
CA GLU A 79 -11.06 9.40 30.48
C GLU A 79 -10.57 8.80 29.15
N ARG A 80 -10.00 9.66 28.27
CA ARG A 80 -9.53 9.30 26.91
C ARG A 80 -8.02 9.41 26.76
N THR A 81 -7.28 9.06 27.81
CA THR A 81 -5.81 9.21 27.88
C THR A 81 -5.05 7.91 27.70
N ASP A 82 -5.75 6.78 27.57
CA ASP A 82 -5.11 5.48 27.42
C ASP A 82 -4.21 5.42 26.19
N LEU A 83 -3.19 4.56 26.28
CA LEU A 83 -2.30 4.32 25.16
C LEU A 83 -3.11 3.80 23.96
N HIS A 84 -2.94 4.47 22.83
CA HIS A 84 -3.68 4.19 21.59
C HIS A 84 -5.21 4.34 21.70
N TRP A 85 -5.73 5.09 22.69
CA TRP A 85 -7.17 5.34 22.84
C TRP A 85 -7.81 5.78 21.53
N ARG A 86 -7.18 6.72 20.82
CA ARG A 86 -7.69 7.20 19.52
C ARG A 86 -7.76 6.07 18.51
N LEU A 87 -6.70 5.27 18.33
CA LEU A 87 -6.70 4.16 17.37
C LEU A 87 -7.84 3.15 17.65
N LYS A 88 -8.22 2.97 18.92
CA LYS A 88 -9.35 2.12 19.35
C LYS A 88 -10.72 2.80 19.26
N ASN A 89 -10.80 4.10 18.98
CA ASN A 89 -12.04 4.88 19.06
C ASN A 89 -12.16 5.94 17.95
N THR A 90 -11.48 5.74 16.81
CA THR A 90 -11.50 6.69 15.69
C THR A 90 -12.77 6.54 14.87
N CYS A 91 -13.16 5.31 14.54
CA CYS A 91 -14.27 4.98 13.66
C CYS A 91 -15.39 4.27 14.43
N PRO A 92 -16.56 4.90 14.65
CA PRO A 92 -17.64 4.26 15.39
C PRO A 92 -18.29 3.08 14.66
N ALA A 93 -18.06 2.92 13.35
CA ALA A 93 -18.50 1.73 12.63
C ALA A 93 -17.55 0.53 12.84
N CYS A 94 -16.25 0.77 13.00
CA CYS A 94 -15.24 -0.29 13.18
C CYS A 94 -15.07 -0.70 14.64
N GLU A 95 -14.89 0.28 15.52
CA GLU A 95 -14.32 0.06 16.86
C GLU A 95 -15.34 0.24 17.99
N TYR A 96 -16.64 0.31 17.67
CA TYR A 96 -17.71 0.39 18.66
C TYR A 96 -18.53 -0.91 18.72
N PRO A 97 -17.92 -2.07 19.08
CA PRO A 97 -18.63 -3.34 19.11
C PRO A 97 -19.77 -3.32 20.12
N LEU A 98 -20.87 -3.97 19.77
CA LEU A 98 -22.04 -4.10 20.64
C LEU A 98 -22.12 -5.50 21.25
N GLU A 99 -22.69 -5.58 22.45
CA GLU A 99 -23.02 -6.87 23.05
C GLU A 99 -23.95 -7.69 22.15
N ASN A 100 -23.63 -8.98 22.00
CA ASN A 100 -24.41 -9.94 21.21
C ASN A 100 -24.57 -9.55 19.73
N GLU A 101 -23.65 -8.75 19.17
CA GLU A 101 -23.63 -8.52 17.72
C GLU A 101 -23.16 -9.76 16.94
N VAL A 102 -23.50 -9.81 15.66
CA VAL A 102 -23.07 -10.89 14.77
C VAL A 102 -21.56 -10.80 14.58
N LYS A 103 -20.84 -11.89 14.88
CA LYS A 103 -19.39 -11.95 14.64
C LYS A 103 -19.11 -11.89 13.13
N LEU A 104 -18.43 -10.84 12.70
CA LEU A 104 -17.95 -10.69 11.33
C LEU A 104 -16.69 -11.53 11.11
N LYS A 105 -16.48 -12.02 9.88
CA LYS A 105 -15.27 -12.75 9.51
C LYS A 105 -13.99 -11.91 9.65
N PHE A 106 -14.07 -10.64 9.25
CA PHE A 106 -13.05 -9.66 9.58
C PHE A 106 -13.63 -8.64 10.55
N SER A 107 -13.04 -8.53 11.74
CA SER A 107 -13.44 -7.57 12.78
C SER A 107 -13.30 -6.13 12.26
N MET A 108 -12.25 -5.89 11.47
CA MET A 108 -11.98 -4.63 10.81
C MET A 108 -11.25 -4.84 9.49
N MET A 109 -11.55 -3.99 8.52
CA MET A 109 -10.85 -3.92 7.24
C MET A 109 -10.16 -2.57 7.11
N CYS A 110 -8.93 -2.58 6.60
CA CYS A 110 -8.14 -1.38 6.36
C CYS A 110 -7.44 -1.45 5.01
N CYS A 111 -6.89 -0.32 4.58
CA CYS A 111 -5.92 -0.27 3.48
C CYS A 111 -4.68 0.48 3.92
N MET A 112 -3.54 0.16 3.31
CA MET A 112 -2.28 0.84 3.59
C MET A 112 -1.46 1.04 2.33
N ASP A 113 -0.76 2.18 2.24
CA ASP A 113 0.10 2.51 1.11
C ASP A 113 1.12 3.63 1.42
N GLY A 114 2.15 3.77 0.59
CA GLY A 114 3.15 4.83 0.64
C GLY A 114 2.88 6.00 -0.31
N ASN A 115 3.17 7.22 0.13
CA ASN A 115 3.09 8.42 -0.70
C ASN A 115 4.33 9.29 -0.56
N ASP A 116 4.96 9.59 -1.69
CA ASP A 116 6.17 10.39 -1.77
C ASP A 116 5.89 11.90 -1.91
N SER A 117 4.64 12.34 -1.94
CA SER A 117 4.35 13.77 -2.13
C SER A 117 4.77 14.62 -0.93
N LEU A 118 4.69 14.10 0.30
CA LEU A 118 4.94 14.84 1.54
C LEU A 118 6.42 14.87 1.96
N LYS A 119 7.39 14.90 1.03
CA LYS A 119 8.83 14.94 1.38
C LYS A 119 9.22 16.22 2.12
N ARG A 120 10.24 16.11 2.97
CA ARG A 120 10.89 17.22 3.69
C ARG A 120 12.34 17.35 3.25
N LEU A 121 12.75 18.57 2.95
CA LEU A 121 14.15 18.87 2.68
C LEU A 121 14.89 19.01 4.01
N GLU A 122 16.03 18.33 4.12
CA GLU A 122 16.98 18.58 5.20
C GLU A 122 17.75 19.86 4.88
N ARG A 123 17.76 20.82 5.80
CA ARG A 123 18.62 22.00 5.64
C ARG A 123 20.06 21.61 6.01
N ARG A 124 20.98 21.81 5.06
CA ARG A 124 22.40 21.49 5.18
C ARG A 124 23.24 22.69 4.81
N TYR A 125 24.45 22.78 5.36
CA TYR A 125 25.45 23.72 4.87
C TYR A 125 25.94 23.33 3.47
N ASP A 126 26.47 24.29 2.72
CA ASP A 126 27.26 23.98 1.53
C ASP A 126 28.59 23.37 1.99
N GLY A 127 28.91 22.18 1.49
CA GLY A 127 30.21 21.52 1.63
C GLY A 127 30.94 21.55 0.28
N ILE A 128 32.26 21.42 0.30
CA ILE A 128 33.08 21.30 -0.91
C ILE A 128 33.77 19.95 -0.84
N ASN A 129 33.64 19.11 -1.88
CA ASN A 129 34.37 17.84 -1.96
C ASN A 129 35.85 18.07 -2.35
N GLU A 130 36.67 17.01 -2.32
CA GLU A 130 38.11 17.08 -2.63
C GLU A 130 38.40 17.62 -4.04
N ASP A 131 37.43 17.53 -4.94
CA ASP A 131 37.49 18.00 -6.33
C ASP A 131 37.01 19.46 -6.52
N GLY A 132 36.62 20.15 -5.45
CA GLY A 132 36.18 21.56 -5.51
C GLY A 132 34.70 21.77 -5.89
N GLU A 133 33.90 20.71 -5.99
CA GLU A 133 32.46 20.76 -6.26
C GLU A 133 31.64 20.96 -4.97
N VAL A 134 30.56 21.74 -5.07
CA VAL A 134 29.64 21.95 -3.96
C VAL A 134 28.81 20.69 -3.73
N LYS A 135 28.98 20.06 -2.57
CA LYS A 135 28.20 18.92 -2.07
C LYS A 135 27.44 19.31 -0.81
N ALA A 136 26.38 18.59 -0.46
CA ALA A 136 25.66 18.82 0.78
C ALA A 136 26.54 18.54 2.02
N GLY A 137 26.78 19.55 2.84
CA GLY A 137 27.50 19.48 4.11
C GLY A 137 26.66 18.91 5.26
N PRO A 138 27.10 19.06 6.52
CA PRO A 138 26.33 18.61 7.69
C PRO A 138 25.01 19.37 7.81
N SER A 139 24.05 18.75 8.51
CA SER A 139 22.77 19.39 8.82
C SER A 139 22.99 20.70 9.57
N ASN A 140 22.25 21.74 9.19
CA ASN A 140 22.22 23.02 9.88
C ASN A 140 20.86 23.29 10.55
N GLU A 141 20.03 22.26 10.66
CA GLU A 141 18.77 22.35 11.39
C GLU A 141 19.04 22.48 12.89
N ARG A 142 18.29 23.38 13.53
CA ARG A 142 18.30 23.49 14.99
C ARG A 142 17.71 22.22 15.58
N LEU A 143 18.38 21.66 16.60
CA LEU A 143 17.83 20.56 17.39
C LEU A 143 16.49 20.97 17.99
N ASP A 144 15.48 20.13 17.78
CA ASP A 144 14.11 20.31 18.24
C ASP A 144 13.66 18.97 18.85
N GLU A 145 13.57 18.94 20.19
CA GLU A 145 13.22 17.73 20.95
C GLU A 145 11.71 17.43 20.91
N ARG A 146 10.90 18.38 20.40
CA ARG A 146 9.45 18.19 20.34
C ARG A 146 9.09 17.13 19.32
N ILE A 147 8.24 16.20 19.73
CA ILE A 147 7.70 15.17 18.85
C ILE A 147 6.35 15.65 18.30
N GLY A 148 6.30 15.89 16.99
CA GLY A 148 5.07 16.24 16.29
C GLY A 148 4.30 14.97 15.90
N GLY A 149 3.00 15.13 15.61
CA GLY A 149 2.17 14.04 15.07
C GLY A 149 1.32 13.29 16.09
N GLN A 150 1.57 13.48 17.40
CA GLN A 150 0.79 12.85 18.48
C GLN A 150 0.59 11.34 18.25
N ASP A 151 -0.61 10.83 18.51
CA ASP A 151 -1.06 9.45 18.35
C ASP A 151 -1.38 9.05 16.89
N TYR A 152 -1.08 9.90 15.92
CA TYR A 152 -1.21 9.58 14.49
C TYR A 152 0.07 8.96 13.91
N PHE A 153 1.24 9.16 14.50
CA PHE A 153 2.51 8.72 13.93
C PHE A 153 3.18 7.63 14.75
N LEU A 154 3.62 6.57 14.08
CA LEU A 154 4.63 5.66 14.60
C LEU A 154 5.97 6.39 14.79
N SER A 155 6.69 6.01 15.85
CA SER A 155 8.07 6.44 16.02
C SER A 155 8.97 5.77 14.98
N ASN A 156 10.09 6.43 14.64
CA ASN A 156 11.08 5.83 13.75
C ASN A 156 11.70 4.58 14.37
N GLU A 157 11.85 4.56 15.70
CA GLU A 157 12.38 3.41 16.44
C GLU A 157 11.50 2.18 16.30
N GLU A 158 10.18 2.32 16.47
CA GLU A 158 9.22 1.22 16.27
C GLU A 158 9.27 0.65 14.84
N VAL A 159 9.42 1.52 13.84
CA VAL A 159 9.54 1.10 12.44
C VAL A 159 10.89 0.43 12.17
N ASP A 160 11.97 0.98 12.71
CA ASP A 160 13.32 0.50 12.44
C ASP A 160 13.65 -0.84 13.11
N LYS A 161 12.83 -1.30 14.08
CA LYS A 161 12.81 -2.71 14.54
C LYS A 161 12.62 -3.70 13.39
N PHE A 162 11.95 -3.29 12.33
CA PHE A 162 11.73 -4.07 11.10
C PHE A 162 12.68 -3.67 9.95
N GLY A 163 13.75 -2.92 10.27
CA GLY A 163 14.66 -2.29 9.32
C GLY A 163 15.47 -3.24 8.43
N LYS A 164 16.29 -2.62 7.56
CA LYS A 164 16.90 -3.23 6.35
C LYS A 164 17.50 -4.61 6.56
N ALA A 165 18.23 -4.92 7.64
CA ALA A 165 18.87 -6.23 7.76
C ALA A 165 17.86 -7.40 7.79
N VAL A 166 16.68 -7.22 8.38
CA VAL A 166 15.67 -8.28 8.52
C VAL A 166 14.77 -8.32 7.28
N ALA A 167 14.25 -7.17 6.85
CA ALA A 167 13.35 -7.10 5.69
C ALA A 167 14.09 -7.35 4.36
N LYS A 168 15.35 -6.91 4.21
CA LYS A 168 16.12 -7.12 2.99
C LYS A 168 16.50 -8.59 2.82
N THR A 169 16.91 -9.30 3.87
CA THR A 169 17.16 -10.75 3.78
C THR A 169 15.91 -11.51 3.37
N ILE A 170 14.76 -11.20 4.00
CA ILE A 170 13.48 -11.81 3.61
C ILE A 170 13.15 -11.51 2.15
N ILE A 171 13.20 -10.24 1.74
CA ILE A 171 12.86 -9.84 0.37
C ILE A 171 13.88 -10.38 -0.65
N GLU A 172 15.18 -10.40 -0.36
CA GLU A 172 16.22 -10.98 -1.24
C GLU A 172 16.07 -12.50 -1.37
N GLU A 173 15.60 -13.19 -0.33
CA GLU A 173 15.25 -14.60 -0.35
C GLU A 173 13.89 -14.89 -1.02
N LEU A 174 13.04 -13.88 -1.26
CA LEU A 174 11.79 -14.07 -2.01
C LEU A 174 12.09 -14.33 -3.49
N THR A 175 11.80 -15.57 -3.89
CA THR A 175 11.89 -16.06 -5.27
C THR A 175 10.52 -16.04 -5.96
N GLU A 176 10.49 -16.27 -7.28
CA GLU A 176 9.24 -16.51 -8.04
C GLU A 176 8.42 -17.68 -7.45
N LYS A 177 9.07 -18.60 -6.73
CA LYS A 177 8.40 -19.73 -6.04
C LYS A 177 7.55 -19.27 -4.86
N ASP A 178 7.95 -18.17 -4.20
CA ASP A 178 7.30 -17.66 -2.99
C ASP A 178 6.09 -16.77 -3.32
N SER A 179 6.25 -15.85 -4.27
CA SER A 179 5.14 -15.07 -4.81
C SER A 179 5.38 -14.77 -6.30
N PRO A 180 4.49 -15.22 -7.20
CA PRO A 180 4.67 -15.06 -8.65
C PRO A 180 4.64 -13.58 -9.10
N CYS A 181 4.09 -12.69 -8.26
CA CYS A 181 4.00 -11.26 -8.56
C CYS A 181 5.21 -10.46 -8.02
N MET A 182 5.83 -10.86 -6.92
CA MET A 182 6.86 -10.05 -6.23
C MET A 182 8.10 -9.70 -7.09
N PRO A 183 8.67 -10.63 -7.89
CA PRO A 183 9.78 -10.32 -8.79
C PRO A 183 9.41 -9.32 -9.90
N ARG A 184 8.13 -9.27 -10.31
CA ARG A 184 7.62 -8.29 -11.29
C ARG A 184 7.67 -6.87 -10.71
N TRP A 185 7.36 -6.70 -9.43
CA TRP A 185 7.43 -5.42 -8.71
C TRP A 185 8.87 -4.96 -8.43
N LYS A 186 9.79 -5.87 -8.07
CA LYS A 186 11.23 -5.57 -7.88
C LYS A 186 11.88 -4.93 -9.11
N ASN A 187 11.49 -5.34 -10.31
CA ASN A 187 12.07 -4.85 -11.57
C ASN A 187 11.65 -3.40 -11.91
N MET A 188 10.72 -2.80 -11.18
CA MET A 188 10.27 -1.44 -11.44
C MET A 188 11.02 -0.33 -10.68
N ASP A 189 11.77 -0.59 -9.59
CA ASP A 189 11.97 0.50 -8.60
C ASP A 189 13.36 0.86 -8.05
N GLU A 190 14.49 0.20 -8.36
CA GLU A 190 15.71 0.51 -7.57
C GLU A 190 16.75 1.47 -8.20
N LYS A 191 16.83 1.59 -9.53
CA LYS A 191 17.95 2.34 -10.16
C LYS A 191 17.64 3.79 -10.55
N ALA A 192 16.37 4.21 -10.63
CA ALA A 192 16.00 5.55 -11.11
C ALA A 192 15.82 6.60 -10.01
N THR A 193 15.61 6.20 -8.75
CA THR A 193 15.13 7.06 -7.66
C THR A 193 16.15 7.31 -6.54
N ALA A 194 17.17 6.44 -6.39
CA ALA A 194 18.15 6.53 -5.31
C ALA A 194 18.95 7.85 -5.29
N SER A 195 19.30 8.40 -6.46
CA SER A 195 19.98 9.70 -6.58
C SER A 195 19.05 10.89 -6.23
N MET A 196 17.73 10.74 -6.42
CA MET A 196 16.75 11.80 -6.18
C MET A 196 16.43 11.98 -4.68
N TRP A 197 16.68 10.95 -3.84
CA TRP A 197 16.37 10.97 -2.41
C TRP A 197 17.45 11.57 -1.53
N GLY A 198 18.66 11.80 -2.03
CA GLY A 198 19.78 12.30 -1.21
C GLY A 198 19.61 13.69 -0.60
N ILE A 199 18.60 14.46 -1.05
CA ILE A 199 18.29 15.82 -0.55
C ILE A 199 17.14 15.81 0.48
N PHE A 200 16.35 14.73 0.52
CA PHE A 200 15.18 14.65 1.41
C PHE A 200 15.50 13.77 2.63
N ASP A 201 15.20 14.27 3.82
CA ASP A 201 15.34 13.47 5.04
C ASP A 201 14.15 12.49 5.14
N GLU A 202 12.93 13.02 5.22
CA GLU A 202 11.71 12.28 4.95
C GLU A 202 11.37 12.37 3.47
N THR A 203 11.29 11.21 2.82
CA THR A 203 10.96 11.02 1.41
C THR A 203 9.47 10.86 1.15
N GLY A 204 8.64 10.79 2.20
CA GLY A 204 7.21 10.55 2.10
C GLY A 204 6.55 10.21 3.44
N VAL A 205 5.34 9.66 3.36
CA VAL A 205 4.63 9.03 4.49
C VAL A 205 4.07 7.69 4.02
N PHE A 206 4.05 6.72 4.92
CA PHE A 206 3.25 5.50 4.79
C PHE A 206 1.98 5.68 5.65
N LEU A 207 0.81 5.32 5.13
CA LEU A 207 -0.48 5.57 5.77
C LEU A 207 -1.29 4.29 5.82
N CYS A 208 -2.02 4.08 6.92
CA CYS A 208 -3.11 3.12 7.00
C CYS A 208 -4.44 3.79 7.36
N LEU A 209 -5.50 3.42 6.66
CA LEU A 209 -6.87 3.92 6.84
C LEU A 209 -7.81 2.75 7.11
N CYS A 210 -8.86 2.95 7.91
CA CYS A 210 -9.96 1.99 7.95
C CYS A 210 -10.77 2.05 6.64
N ARG A 211 -11.62 1.05 6.40
CA ARG A 211 -12.49 1.02 5.23
C ARG A 211 -13.39 2.26 5.05
N HIS A 212 -13.77 2.90 6.16
CA HIS A 212 -14.59 4.12 6.14
C HIS A 212 -13.78 5.40 5.88
N GLY A 213 -12.46 5.29 5.75
CA GLY A 213 -11.56 6.39 5.38
C GLY A 213 -10.95 7.18 6.55
N PHE A 214 -11.09 6.70 7.79
CA PHE A 214 -10.45 7.33 8.94
C PHE A 214 -8.97 6.97 9.03
N ALA A 215 -8.12 7.95 9.34
CA ALA A 215 -6.69 7.73 9.50
C ALA A 215 -6.36 6.93 10.76
N LEU A 216 -5.83 5.72 10.58
CA LEU A 216 -5.42 4.84 11.67
C LEU A 216 -4.01 5.14 12.11
N VAL A 217 -3.05 5.21 11.19
CA VAL A 217 -1.65 5.51 11.56
C VAL A 217 -0.83 5.95 10.35
N PHE A 218 0.15 6.80 10.61
CA PHE A 218 1.19 7.24 9.70
C PHE A 218 2.56 6.74 10.15
N ALA A 219 3.46 6.50 9.20
CA ALA A 219 4.88 6.33 9.45
C ALA A 219 5.69 7.22 8.50
N ASP A 220 6.78 7.81 8.99
CA ASP A 220 7.66 8.58 8.12
C ASP A 220 8.51 7.65 7.26
N MET A 221 8.46 7.87 5.94
CA MET A 221 9.43 7.28 5.04
C MET A 221 10.71 8.10 5.13
N VAL A 222 11.78 7.53 5.69
CA VAL A 222 13.04 8.24 5.99
C VAL A 222 14.12 7.71 5.09
N ARG A 223 14.70 8.59 4.26
CA ARG A 223 15.81 8.33 3.32
C ARG A 223 15.66 7.03 2.53
N SER A 224 14.43 6.68 2.18
CA SER A 224 14.09 5.44 1.50
C SER A 224 12.78 5.57 0.71
N GLY A 225 12.57 4.69 -0.25
CA GLY A 225 11.24 4.52 -0.86
C GLY A 225 10.32 3.77 0.07
N GLU A 226 9.25 3.23 -0.49
CA GLU A 226 8.33 2.39 0.25
C GLU A 226 9.00 1.03 0.52
N GLN A 227 9.34 0.78 1.78
CA GLN A 227 9.97 -0.45 2.23
C GLN A 227 8.99 -1.28 3.06
N ALA A 228 9.11 -2.61 3.00
CA ALA A 228 8.25 -3.52 3.76
C ALA A 228 8.23 -3.26 5.28
N LYS A 229 9.29 -2.65 5.83
CA LYS A 229 9.37 -2.30 7.26
C LYS A 229 8.20 -1.42 7.73
N TYR A 230 7.69 -0.54 6.87
CA TYR A 230 6.57 0.35 7.20
C TYR A 230 5.28 -0.46 7.37
N ALA A 231 4.96 -1.28 6.37
CA ALA A 231 3.80 -2.16 6.39
C ALA A 231 3.87 -3.17 7.56
N LEU A 232 5.05 -3.74 7.85
CA LEU A 232 5.24 -4.65 8.99
C LEU A 232 4.99 -3.95 10.34
N ALA A 233 5.53 -2.75 10.53
CA ALA A 233 5.33 -1.99 11.76
C ALA A 233 3.86 -1.62 11.98
N VAL A 234 3.18 -1.18 10.91
CA VAL A 234 1.74 -0.90 10.92
C VAL A 234 0.95 -2.17 11.25
N ALA A 235 1.16 -3.28 10.53
CA ALA A 235 0.45 -4.52 10.79
C ALA A 235 0.66 -5.02 12.24
N ASN A 236 1.89 -4.90 12.77
CA ASN A 236 2.19 -5.26 14.14
C ASN A 236 1.37 -4.43 15.15
N LEU A 237 1.37 -3.09 14.98
CA LEU A 237 0.62 -2.16 15.84
C LEU A 237 -0.88 -2.46 15.80
N LEU A 238 -1.44 -2.66 14.61
CA LEU A 238 -2.87 -2.92 14.45
C LEU A 238 -3.25 -4.23 15.15
N MET A 239 -2.46 -5.30 15.02
CA MET A 239 -2.72 -6.55 15.74
C MET A 239 -2.61 -6.39 17.26
N ASP A 240 -1.62 -5.63 17.76
CA ASP A 240 -1.48 -5.38 19.20
C ASP A 240 -2.66 -4.58 19.76
N THR A 241 -3.19 -3.65 18.98
CA THR A 241 -4.16 -2.66 19.47
C THR A 241 -5.62 -3.03 19.20
N LEU A 242 -5.89 -3.56 18.01
CA LEU A 242 -7.24 -3.82 17.49
C LEU A 242 -7.60 -5.31 17.51
N GLY A 243 -6.62 -6.17 17.79
CA GLY A 243 -6.85 -7.59 18.04
C GLY A 243 -6.89 -8.44 16.77
N LYS A 244 -7.74 -9.48 16.82
CA LYS A 244 -7.78 -10.57 15.84
C LYS A 244 -8.67 -10.27 14.65
N ASP A 245 -8.56 -11.11 13.62
CA ASP A 245 -9.44 -11.13 12.47
C ASP A 245 -9.37 -9.84 11.63
N LEU A 246 -8.18 -9.24 11.53
CA LEU A 246 -7.93 -8.04 10.72
C LEU A 246 -7.65 -8.41 9.26
N ALA A 247 -8.19 -7.63 8.33
CA ALA A 247 -7.82 -7.72 6.92
C ALA A 247 -7.32 -6.37 6.39
N ALA A 248 -6.19 -6.37 5.71
CA ALA A 248 -5.61 -5.14 5.17
C ALA A 248 -5.31 -5.27 3.68
N GLY A 249 -5.85 -4.36 2.89
CA GLY A 249 -5.51 -4.19 1.48
C GLY A 249 -4.20 -3.45 1.30
N TYR A 250 -3.38 -3.97 0.38
CA TYR A 250 -2.11 -3.37 -0.02
C TYR A 250 -1.80 -3.72 -1.48
N ASP A 251 -1.23 -2.81 -2.25
CA ASP A 251 -0.89 -2.99 -3.66
C ASP A 251 -0.09 -4.27 -3.92
N ILE A 252 0.83 -4.58 -3.00
CA ILE A 252 1.65 -5.79 -3.03
C ILE A 252 1.19 -6.82 -1.99
N GLY A 253 -0.08 -6.82 -1.62
CA GLY A 253 -0.67 -7.65 -0.55
C GLY A 253 -0.33 -9.14 -0.67
N CYS A 254 -0.31 -9.69 -1.88
CA CYS A 254 0.07 -11.08 -2.14
C CYS A 254 1.54 -11.38 -1.79
N GLY A 255 2.45 -10.42 -1.99
CA GLY A 255 3.84 -10.52 -1.60
C GLY A 255 4.08 -10.15 -0.14
N PHE A 256 3.26 -9.25 0.37
CA PHE A 256 3.30 -8.83 1.76
C PHE A 256 2.87 -9.94 2.72
N GLU A 257 1.90 -10.78 2.34
CA GLU A 257 1.54 -11.98 3.11
C GLU A 257 2.77 -12.88 3.36
N VAL A 258 3.53 -13.16 2.30
CA VAL A 258 4.76 -13.96 2.42
C VAL A 258 5.78 -13.22 3.28
N THR A 259 5.91 -11.91 3.09
CA THR A 259 6.83 -11.08 3.88
C THR A 259 6.49 -11.15 5.36
N ILE A 260 5.22 -11.05 5.74
CA ILE A 260 4.75 -11.25 7.11
C ILE A 260 5.10 -12.65 7.60
N SER A 261 4.78 -13.69 6.83
CA SER A 261 4.99 -15.09 7.23
C SER A 261 6.45 -15.42 7.56
N LYS A 262 7.39 -14.78 6.86
CA LYS A 262 8.84 -14.93 7.06
C LYS A 262 9.44 -13.92 8.05
N SER A 263 8.67 -12.93 8.49
CA SER A 263 9.12 -11.91 9.43
C SER A 263 9.00 -12.36 10.88
N THR A 264 9.53 -11.54 11.80
CA THR A 264 9.42 -11.74 13.25
C THR A 264 7.97 -11.75 13.75
N ILE A 265 7.01 -11.21 12.99
CA ILE A 265 5.59 -11.19 13.35
C ILE A 265 4.78 -12.30 12.68
N GLY A 266 5.40 -13.24 11.95
CA GLY A 266 4.69 -14.30 11.23
C GLY A 266 3.83 -15.19 12.13
N THR A 267 4.38 -15.65 13.26
CA THR A 267 3.63 -16.45 14.25
C THR A 267 2.44 -15.68 14.81
N LYS A 268 2.68 -14.43 15.22
CA LYS A 268 1.65 -13.54 15.73
C LYS A 268 0.55 -13.29 14.69
N ALA A 269 0.92 -13.00 13.44
CA ALA A 269 -0.04 -12.80 12.36
C ALA A 269 -0.94 -14.01 12.14
N LYS A 270 -0.39 -15.22 12.25
CA LYS A 270 -1.17 -16.47 12.18
C LYS A 270 -2.12 -16.63 13.37
N GLU A 271 -1.65 -16.39 14.59
CA GLU A 271 -2.45 -16.46 15.83
C GLU A 271 -3.57 -15.42 15.90
N MET A 272 -3.30 -14.25 15.31
CA MET A 272 -4.25 -13.14 15.21
C MET A 272 -5.13 -13.23 13.96
N CYS A 273 -4.95 -14.25 13.13
CA CYS A 273 -5.70 -14.47 11.90
C CYS A 273 -5.68 -13.25 10.95
N TYR A 274 -4.53 -12.58 10.85
CA TYR A 274 -4.33 -11.44 9.96
C TYR A 274 -4.38 -11.89 8.50
N THR A 275 -5.15 -11.17 7.68
CA THR A 275 -5.30 -11.45 6.24
C THR A 275 -4.76 -10.29 5.41
N SER A 276 -3.87 -10.61 4.46
CA SER A 276 -3.36 -9.64 3.49
C SER A 276 -4.17 -9.72 2.20
N LEU A 277 -4.70 -8.58 1.75
CA LEU A 277 -5.57 -8.45 0.59
C LEU A 277 -4.90 -7.60 -0.50
N VAL A 278 -5.36 -7.76 -1.73
CA VAL A 278 -4.98 -6.90 -2.86
C VAL A 278 -6.16 -6.00 -3.22
N GLY A 279 -5.90 -4.70 -3.35
CA GLY A 279 -6.89 -3.70 -3.76
C GLY A 279 -7.52 -4.02 -5.13
N THR A 280 -8.81 -3.71 -5.29
CA THR A 280 -9.56 -4.16 -6.47
C THR A 280 -9.07 -3.49 -7.77
N PHE A 281 -8.63 -2.22 -7.74
CA PHE A 281 -8.06 -1.58 -8.92
C PHE A 281 -6.69 -2.14 -9.29
N HIS A 282 -5.98 -2.67 -8.30
CA HIS A 282 -4.69 -3.32 -8.49
C HIS A 282 -4.84 -4.78 -8.89
N GLY A 283 -6.01 -5.41 -8.71
CA GLY A 283 -6.25 -6.82 -9.01
C GLY A 283 -5.79 -7.24 -10.41
N HIS A 284 -6.00 -6.39 -11.42
CA HIS A 284 -5.53 -6.64 -12.78
C HIS A 284 -4.02 -6.80 -12.85
N ALA A 285 -3.25 -6.07 -12.05
CA ALA A 285 -1.80 -6.12 -12.03
C ALA A 285 -1.20 -7.47 -11.61
N HIS A 286 -1.99 -8.28 -10.92
CA HIS A 286 -1.55 -9.52 -10.33
C HIS A 286 -1.90 -10.69 -11.23
N CYS A 287 -1.06 -11.72 -11.23
CA CYS A 287 -1.36 -12.95 -11.97
C CYS A 287 -2.62 -13.61 -11.40
N ARG A 288 -3.28 -14.44 -12.22
CA ARG A 288 -4.57 -15.05 -11.87
C ARG A 288 -4.55 -15.79 -10.52
N LEU A 289 -3.45 -16.48 -10.21
CA LEU A 289 -3.32 -17.18 -8.92
C LEU A 289 -3.37 -16.21 -7.72
N CYS A 290 -2.67 -15.09 -7.80
CA CYS A 290 -2.75 -14.05 -6.78
C CYS A 290 -4.14 -13.42 -6.70
N GLN A 291 -4.84 -13.27 -7.83
CA GLN A 291 -6.22 -12.77 -7.83
C GLN A 291 -7.15 -13.73 -7.08
N VAL A 292 -7.10 -15.02 -7.39
CA VAL A 292 -7.95 -16.05 -6.76
C VAL A 292 -7.68 -16.18 -5.24
N ASP A 293 -6.48 -15.86 -4.78
CA ASP A 293 -6.10 -15.95 -3.36
C ASP A 293 -6.31 -14.64 -2.58
N HIS A 294 -6.15 -13.46 -3.20
CA HIS A 294 -6.08 -12.18 -2.48
C HIS A 294 -7.06 -11.09 -2.95
N LEU A 295 -7.70 -11.25 -4.11
CA LEU A 295 -8.64 -10.24 -4.60
C LEU A 295 -9.94 -10.32 -3.80
N GLY A 296 -10.42 -9.17 -3.31
CA GLY A 296 -11.61 -9.07 -2.46
C GLY A 296 -12.84 -9.82 -2.99
N THR A 297 -13.02 -9.89 -4.31
CA THR A 297 -14.09 -10.66 -4.96
C THR A 297 -14.11 -12.14 -4.56
N TYR A 298 -12.94 -12.77 -4.43
CA TYR A 298 -12.82 -14.21 -4.13
C TYR A 298 -12.57 -14.50 -2.65
N VAL A 299 -12.22 -13.48 -1.86
CA VAL A 299 -12.01 -13.62 -0.41
C VAL A 299 -13.33 -13.46 0.35
N GLU A 300 -13.78 -14.54 0.96
CA GLU A 300 -14.95 -14.53 1.84
C GLU A 300 -14.74 -13.61 3.05
N GLY A 301 -15.75 -12.80 3.37
CA GLY A 301 -15.74 -11.84 4.48
C GLY A 301 -15.34 -10.42 4.07
N ASN A 302 -14.79 -10.25 2.87
CA ASN A 302 -14.38 -8.94 2.34
C ASN A 302 -15.57 -8.02 2.04
N GLY A 303 -16.75 -8.58 1.77
CA GLY A 303 -17.87 -7.79 1.28
C GLY A 303 -17.52 -7.09 -0.04
N LEU A 304 -17.99 -5.87 -0.22
CA LEU A 304 -17.73 -5.05 -1.42
C LEU A 304 -16.54 -4.10 -1.24
N GLU A 305 -15.68 -4.34 -0.26
CA GLU A 305 -14.53 -3.48 0.02
C GLU A 305 -13.50 -3.50 -1.13
N ASP A 306 -13.16 -2.30 -1.62
CA ASP A 306 -12.18 -2.14 -2.70
C ASP A 306 -10.74 -1.96 -2.19
N SER A 307 -10.56 -1.52 -0.94
CA SER A 307 -9.26 -1.19 -0.30
C SER A 307 -8.50 -0.02 -0.93
N GLU A 308 -9.20 0.95 -1.51
CA GLU A 308 -8.62 2.04 -2.32
C GLU A 308 -8.65 3.40 -1.61
N GLY A 309 -8.79 3.38 -0.29
CA GLY A 309 -8.90 4.57 0.56
C GLY A 309 -7.67 5.48 0.55
N CYS A 310 -6.47 4.91 0.48
CA CYS A 310 -5.21 5.66 0.49
C CYS A 310 -5.16 6.69 -0.65
N GLU A 311 -5.61 6.32 -1.84
CA GLU A 311 -5.44 7.16 -3.03
C GLU A 311 -6.33 8.40 -2.96
N ARG A 312 -7.52 8.22 -2.37
CA ARG A 312 -8.47 9.30 -2.09
C ARG A 312 -7.91 10.25 -1.03
N PHE A 313 -7.30 9.72 0.02
CA PHE A 313 -6.67 10.53 1.06
C PHE A 313 -5.47 11.31 0.52
N PHE A 314 -4.57 10.65 -0.22
CA PHE A 314 -3.39 11.27 -0.82
C PHE A 314 -3.75 12.39 -1.79
N SER A 315 -4.81 12.22 -2.59
CA SER A 315 -5.29 13.28 -3.48
C SER A 315 -5.56 14.61 -2.73
N LYS A 316 -6.11 14.52 -1.51
CA LYS A 316 -6.36 15.67 -0.63
C LYS A 316 -5.08 16.12 0.08
N SER A 317 -4.34 15.20 0.72
CA SER A 317 -3.19 15.53 1.56
C SER A 317 -2.00 16.07 0.77
N ASN A 318 -1.88 15.76 -0.53
CA ASN A 318 -0.86 16.31 -1.42
C ASN A 318 -0.86 17.85 -1.49
N ALA A 319 -1.96 18.50 -1.14
CA ALA A 319 -2.03 19.96 -1.00
C ALA A 319 -1.09 20.52 0.09
N LEU A 320 -0.74 19.73 1.12
CA LEU A 320 0.19 20.11 2.18
C LEU A 320 1.64 20.21 1.70
N ALA A 321 1.98 19.52 0.59
CA ALA A 321 3.34 19.25 0.17
C ALA A 321 4.22 20.50 0.01
N SER A 322 3.64 21.64 -0.40
CA SER A 322 4.36 22.91 -0.55
C SER A 322 4.60 23.60 0.80
N SER A 323 3.65 23.49 1.73
CA SER A 323 3.74 24.11 3.05
C SER A 323 4.68 23.37 3.99
N VAL A 324 4.77 22.04 3.87
CA VAL A 324 5.58 21.19 4.75
C VAL A 324 6.99 20.89 4.23
N ARG A 325 7.28 21.22 2.96
CA ARG A 325 8.56 20.90 2.29
C ARG A 325 9.80 21.35 3.05
N HIS A 326 9.72 22.56 3.60
CA HIS A 326 10.83 23.25 4.27
C HIS A 326 10.58 23.43 5.77
N ALA A 327 9.54 22.77 6.30
CA ALA A 327 9.22 22.76 7.72
C ALA A 327 10.27 21.94 8.49
N THR A 328 10.36 22.15 9.81
CA THR A 328 11.10 21.22 10.67
C THR A 328 10.33 19.90 10.76
N LYS A 329 11.01 18.83 11.22
CA LYS A 329 10.36 17.53 11.45
C LYS A 329 9.11 17.65 12.34
N PHE A 330 9.22 18.40 13.44
CA PHE A 330 8.09 18.69 14.35
C PHE A 330 6.90 19.32 13.62
N HIS A 331 7.11 20.47 12.95
CA HIS A 331 6.01 21.20 12.30
C HIS A 331 5.42 20.42 11.12
N ARG A 332 6.23 19.63 10.40
CA ARG A 332 5.73 18.75 9.34
C ARG A 332 4.74 17.72 9.91
N ARG A 333 5.13 16.97 10.95
CA ARG A 333 4.23 15.98 11.57
C ARG A 333 3.01 16.65 12.19
N GLN A 334 3.19 17.79 12.86
CA GLN A 334 2.08 18.57 13.43
C GLN A 334 1.06 18.99 12.37
N ALA A 335 1.51 19.49 11.22
CA ALA A 335 0.62 19.89 10.11
C ALA A 335 -0.11 18.69 9.50
N ILE A 336 0.58 17.56 9.29
CA ILE A 336 -0.03 16.35 8.72
C ILE A 336 -1.08 15.77 9.67
N ALA A 337 -0.76 15.63 10.97
CA ALA A 337 -1.70 15.11 11.95
C ALA A 337 -2.90 16.04 12.16
N ALA A 338 -2.68 17.36 12.22
CA ALA A 338 -3.78 18.32 12.32
C ALA A 338 -4.71 18.27 11.09
N PHE A 339 -4.14 18.07 9.90
CA PHE A 339 -4.92 17.85 8.68
C PHE A 339 -5.71 16.55 8.73
N ALA A 340 -5.09 15.44 9.15
CA ALA A 340 -5.78 14.16 9.30
C ALA A 340 -6.95 14.27 10.30
N GLU A 341 -6.72 14.81 11.50
CA GLU A 341 -7.78 15.05 12.51
C GLU A 341 -8.92 15.90 11.94
N HIS A 342 -8.60 16.95 11.20
CA HIS A 342 -9.61 17.83 10.62
C HIS A 342 -10.45 17.14 9.53
N ILE A 343 -9.82 16.32 8.68
CA ILE A 343 -10.52 15.53 7.67
C ILE A 343 -11.38 14.45 8.34
N ASP A 344 -10.83 13.74 9.32
CA ASP A 344 -11.56 12.72 10.08
C ASP A 344 -12.83 13.31 10.71
N ASP A 345 -12.73 14.44 11.40
CA ASP A 345 -13.87 15.03 12.11
C ASP A 345 -14.90 15.72 11.20
N PHE A 346 -14.45 16.39 10.13
CA PHE A 346 -15.32 17.29 9.37
C PHE A 346 -15.57 16.87 7.92
N GLU A 347 -15.00 15.75 7.48
CA GLU A 347 -15.31 15.15 6.18
C GLU A 347 -15.64 13.67 6.31
N THR A 348 -14.75 12.87 6.89
CA THR A 348 -14.92 11.42 6.99
C THR A 348 -16.09 11.08 7.90
N TYR A 349 -16.11 11.60 9.13
CA TYR A 349 -17.20 11.39 10.08
C TYR A 349 -18.53 11.88 9.52
N ALA A 350 -18.58 13.12 9.01
CA ALA A 350 -19.79 13.69 8.40
C ALA A 350 -20.36 12.84 7.23
N ASN A 351 -19.51 12.13 6.48
CA ASN A 351 -19.95 11.27 5.37
C ASN A 351 -20.12 9.79 5.74
N LEU A 352 -19.88 9.39 6.99
CA LEU A 352 -19.90 7.99 7.41
C LEU A 352 -21.22 7.31 7.09
N THR A 353 -22.35 7.91 7.47
CA THR A 353 -23.68 7.33 7.18
C THR A 353 -24.04 7.37 5.70
N ASN A 354 -23.50 8.32 4.92
CA ASN A 354 -23.65 8.34 3.46
C ASN A 354 -22.89 7.17 2.83
N PHE A 355 -21.68 6.89 3.31
CA PHE A 355 -20.91 5.72 2.89
C PHE A 355 -21.69 4.43 3.17
N LEU A 356 -22.22 4.27 4.38
CA LEU A 356 -23.01 3.08 4.75
C LEU A 356 -24.26 2.94 3.86
N HIS A 357 -25.00 4.03 3.65
CA HIS A 357 -26.18 4.05 2.81
C HIS A 357 -25.88 3.65 1.35
N ASN A 358 -24.88 4.29 0.73
CA ASN A 358 -24.52 4.05 -0.66
C ASN A 358 -24.06 2.61 -0.90
N ASN A 359 -23.26 2.05 0.03
CA ASN A 359 -22.85 0.65 -0.06
C ASN A 359 -24.03 -0.30 0.17
N TYR A 360 -25.00 0.06 1.02
CA TYR A 360 -26.21 -0.75 1.21
C TYR A 360 -27.05 -0.79 -0.07
N VAL A 361 -27.26 0.35 -0.72
CA VAL A 361 -27.96 0.45 -2.01
C VAL A 361 -27.24 -0.38 -3.07
N GLN A 362 -25.92 -0.20 -3.20
CA GLN A 362 -25.11 -0.96 -4.17
C GLN A 362 -25.21 -2.48 -3.92
N ALA A 363 -25.15 -2.91 -2.67
CA ALA A 363 -25.26 -4.32 -2.32
C ALA A 363 -26.64 -4.90 -2.64
N LEU A 364 -27.72 -4.14 -2.39
CA LEU A 364 -29.08 -4.53 -2.77
C LEU A 364 -29.25 -4.65 -4.29
N GLU A 365 -28.70 -3.69 -5.06
CA GLU A 365 -28.73 -3.71 -6.52
C GLU A 365 -28.02 -4.96 -7.07
N ILE A 366 -26.83 -5.27 -6.57
CA ILE A 366 -26.08 -6.47 -6.96
C ILE A 366 -26.85 -7.73 -6.59
N CYS A 367 -27.45 -7.79 -5.39
CA CYS A 367 -28.27 -8.93 -4.97
C CYS A 367 -29.51 -9.11 -5.86
N GLY A 368 -30.08 -8.01 -6.38
CA GLY A 368 -31.19 -8.03 -7.32
C GLY A 368 -30.88 -8.74 -8.65
N ASP A 369 -29.61 -8.77 -9.05
CA ASP A 369 -29.13 -9.41 -10.29
C ASP A 369 -29.12 -10.96 -10.22
N TYR A 370 -29.46 -11.54 -9.06
CA TYR A 370 -29.51 -12.98 -8.86
C TYR A 370 -30.44 -13.71 -9.84
N LYS A 371 -31.52 -13.06 -10.30
CA LYS A 371 -32.40 -13.65 -11.33
C LYS A 371 -31.69 -13.80 -12.68
N ASN A 372 -30.84 -12.85 -13.05
CA ASN A 372 -30.07 -12.92 -14.28
C ASN A 372 -28.97 -13.98 -14.19
N LEU A 373 -28.33 -14.12 -13.02
CA LEU A 373 -27.42 -15.25 -12.75
C LEU A 373 -28.12 -16.59 -13.03
N LEU A 374 -29.32 -16.82 -12.48
CA LEU A 374 -30.06 -18.07 -12.69
C LEU A 374 -30.46 -18.30 -14.17
N ASN A 375 -30.73 -17.23 -14.92
CA ASN A 375 -31.03 -17.35 -16.35
C ASN A 375 -29.77 -17.72 -17.14
N ASP A 376 -28.63 -17.08 -16.86
CA ASP A 376 -27.37 -17.38 -17.54
C ASP A 376 -26.89 -18.80 -17.22
N MET A 377 -27.04 -19.25 -15.97
CA MET A 377 -26.78 -20.64 -15.59
C MET A 377 -27.61 -21.63 -16.42
N LYS A 378 -28.90 -21.36 -16.63
CA LYS A 378 -29.75 -22.21 -17.48
C LYS A 378 -29.31 -22.20 -18.94
N LEU A 379 -28.94 -21.04 -19.48
CA LEU A 379 -28.47 -20.90 -20.86
C LEU A 379 -27.16 -21.65 -21.11
N LEU A 380 -26.25 -21.63 -20.12
CA LEU A 380 -24.94 -22.28 -20.20
C LEU A 380 -24.94 -23.73 -19.69
N GLY A 381 -26.09 -24.27 -19.28
CA GLY A 381 -26.21 -25.66 -18.81
C GLY A 381 -25.58 -25.92 -17.44
N ILE A 382 -25.45 -24.90 -16.58
CA ILE A 382 -24.86 -25.00 -15.24
C ILE A 382 -25.94 -25.46 -14.24
N PRO A 383 -25.86 -26.67 -13.67
CA PRO A 383 -26.95 -27.26 -12.90
C PRO A 383 -27.11 -26.67 -11.49
N ASN A 384 -26.04 -26.21 -10.85
CA ASN A 384 -26.08 -25.67 -9.48
C ASN A 384 -24.93 -24.68 -9.21
N GLU A 385 -25.13 -23.82 -8.20
CA GLU A 385 -24.16 -22.79 -7.79
C GLU A 385 -22.93 -23.33 -7.05
N GLY A 386 -23.02 -24.54 -6.49
CA GLY A 386 -21.91 -25.20 -5.80
C GLY A 386 -20.71 -25.41 -6.72
N LEU A 387 -20.98 -25.69 -8.00
CA LEU A 387 -19.96 -25.83 -9.04
C LEU A 387 -19.03 -24.63 -9.13
N PHE A 388 -19.50 -23.39 -8.91
CA PHE A 388 -18.62 -22.23 -8.98
C PHE A 388 -17.50 -22.25 -7.93
N LYS A 389 -17.78 -22.81 -6.74
CA LYS A 389 -16.77 -22.97 -5.69
C LYS A 389 -15.79 -24.10 -6.03
N GLU A 390 -16.30 -25.17 -6.63
CA GLU A 390 -15.50 -26.29 -7.12
C GLU A 390 -14.57 -25.83 -8.24
N TRP A 391 -15.10 -25.13 -9.25
CA TRP A 391 -14.36 -24.51 -10.34
C TRP A 391 -13.27 -23.55 -9.88
N LEU A 392 -13.55 -22.69 -8.91
CA LEU A 392 -12.53 -21.80 -8.35
C LEU A 392 -11.42 -22.58 -7.62
N ALA A 393 -11.77 -23.69 -6.95
CA ALA A 393 -10.81 -24.56 -6.29
C ALA A 393 -9.95 -25.34 -7.30
N GLU A 394 -10.56 -25.88 -8.36
CA GLU A 394 -9.87 -26.54 -9.48
C GLU A 394 -8.92 -25.58 -10.20
N GLU A 395 -9.39 -24.36 -10.52
CA GLU A 395 -8.57 -23.29 -11.10
C GLU A 395 -7.36 -23.00 -10.19
N ARG A 396 -7.60 -22.84 -8.89
CA ARG A 396 -6.54 -22.60 -7.90
C ARG A 396 -5.53 -23.75 -7.84
N GLU A 397 -5.97 -25.00 -7.81
CA GLU A 397 -5.08 -26.17 -7.77
C GLU A 397 -4.25 -26.30 -9.05
N TYR A 398 -4.87 -26.12 -10.21
CA TYR A 398 -4.19 -26.08 -11.49
C TYR A 398 -3.10 -25.00 -11.50
N LEU A 399 -3.45 -23.76 -11.13
CA LEU A 399 -2.52 -22.64 -11.08
C LEU A 399 -1.37 -22.85 -10.08
N LYS A 400 -1.64 -23.50 -8.94
CA LYS A 400 -0.58 -23.89 -7.99
C LYS A 400 0.35 -24.95 -8.57
N GLY A 401 -0.18 -25.92 -9.32
CA GLY A 401 0.60 -26.92 -10.04
C GLY A 401 1.54 -26.32 -11.09
N LEU A 402 1.21 -25.15 -11.64
CA LEU A 402 2.09 -24.43 -12.58
C LEU A 402 3.29 -23.74 -11.93
N LYS A 403 3.29 -23.50 -10.61
CA LYS A 403 4.37 -22.79 -9.90
C LYS A 403 5.69 -23.57 -9.85
N GLN A 404 5.68 -24.89 -10.03
CA GLN A 404 6.88 -25.72 -9.93
C GLN A 404 7.11 -26.51 -11.21
N GLU A 405 8.19 -26.16 -11.92
CA GLU A 405 8.80 -27.12 -12.84
C GLU A 405 9.54 -28.18 -12.01
N PRO A 406 9.29 -29.48 -12.22
CA PRO A 406 10.05 -30.54 -11.56
C PRO A 406 11.55 -30.31 -11.78
N GLU A 407 12.34 -30.44 -10.72
CA GLU A 407 13.79 -30.18 -10.75
C GLU A 407 14.48 -31.03 -11.83
N GLU A 408 14.03 -32.26 -12.01
CA GLU A 408 14.48 -33.16 -13.07
C GLU A 408 14.23 -32.59 -14.48
N GLU A 409 13.04 -32.04 -14.74
CA GLU A 409 12.70 -31.41 -16.02
C GLU A 409 13.56 -30.16 -16.28
N THR A 410 13.84 -29.36 -15.26
CA THR A 410 14.71 -28.17 -15.39
C THR A 410 16.14 -28.56 -15.73
N VAL A 411 16.68 -29.60 -15.09
CA VAL A 411 18.03 -30.11 -15.36
C VAL A 411 18.10 -30.78 -16.74
N GLN A 412 17.05 -31.47 -17.19
CA GLN A 412 16.94 -32.00 -18.55
C GLN A 412 16.95 -30.89 -19.61
N MET A 413 16.19 -29.81 -19.40
CA MET A 413 16.16 -28.65 -20.30
C MET A 413 17.53 -27.95 -20.37
N GLU A 414 18.21 -27.77 -19.23
CA GLU A 414 19.58 -27.24 -19.21
C GLU A 414 20.53 -28.14 -20.00
N TYR A 415 20.45 -29.46 -19.78
CA TYR A 415 21.26 -30.44 -20.52
C TYR A 415 21.04 -30.35 -22.03
N TYR A 416 19.77 -30.29 -22.47
CA TYR A 416 19.42 -30.10 -23.87
C TYR A 416 20.01 -28.81 -24.46
N GLN A 417 19.86 -27.67 -23.76
CA GLN A 417 20.40 -26.39 -24.24
C GLN A 417 21.92 -26.42 -24.37
N VAL A 418 22.63 -27.03 -23.41
CA VAL A 418 24.08 -27.23 -23.48
C VAL A 418 24.46 -28.14 -24.65
N LEU A 419 23.67 -29.18 -24.95
CA LEU A 419 23.91 -30.06 -26.11
C LEU A 419 23.69 -29.36 -27.45
N VAL A 420 22.64 -28.56 -27.60
CA VAL A 420 22.38 -27.75 -28.82
C VAL A 420 23.52 -26.77 -29.05
N GLU A 421 23.96 -26.09 -27.98
CA GLU A 421 25.08 -25.15 -28.07
C GLU A 421 26.40 -25.87 -28.38
N LEU A 422 26.63 -27.04 -27.79
CA LEU A 422 27.78 -27.88 -28.12
C LEU A 422 27.76 -28.28 -29.60
N GLU A 423 26.62 -28.68 -30.16
CA GLU A 423 26.49 -29.02 -31.58
C GLU A 423 26.82 -27.81 -32.48
N ARG A 424 26.31 -26.63 -32.13
CA ARG A 424 26.59 -25.36 -32.85
C ARG A 424 28.08 -25.03 -32.82
N VAL A 425 28.71 -25.11 -31.66
CA VAL A 425 30.14 -24.83 -31.45
C VAL A 425 31.01 -25.90 -32.13
N GLU A 426 30.61 -27.16 -32.14
CA GLU A 426 31.32 -28.20 -32.90
C GLU A 426 31.24 -27.97 -34.41
N GLY A 427 30.12 -27.47 -34.92
CA GLY A 427 30.00 -27.02 -36.31
C GLY A 427 30.89 -25.83 -36.65
N LEU A 428 30.96 -24.82 -35.78
CA LEU A 428 31.86 -23.67 -35.93
C LEU A 428 33.32 -24.08 -35.86
N TYR A 429 33.69 -24.94 -34.91
CA TYR A 429 35.04 -25.45 -34.75
C TYR A 429 35.53 -26.17 -36.02
N LYS A 430 34.67 -26.99 -36.65
CA LYS A 430 34.99 -27.63 -37.94
C LYS A 430 35.28 -26.61 -39.03
N LYS A 431 34.38 -25.62 -39.21
CA LYS A 431 34.54 -24.55 -40.21
C LYS A 431 35.82 -23.72 -39.98
N ILE A 432 36.09 -23.33 -38.74
CA ILE A 432 37.27 -22.52 -38.39
C ILE A 432 38.56 -23.34 -38.60
N ASN A 433 38.57 -24.63 -38.25
CA ASN A 433 39.71 -25.49 -38.52
C ASN A 433 39.93 -25.74 -40.02
N GLU A 434 38.85 -25.91 -40.80
CA GLU A 434 38.92 -26.04 -42.26
C GLU A 434 39.51 -24.78 -42.91
N VAL A 435 39.06 -23.59 -42.50
CA VAL A 435 39.62 -22.31 -42.97
C VAL A 435 41.09 -22.16 -42.55
N TRP A 436 41.43 -22.52 -41.31
CA TRP A 436 42.81 -22.49 -40.81
C TRP A 436 43.75 -23.39 -41.64
N LEU A 437 43.32 -24.61 -41.96
CA LEU A 437 44.08 -25.57 -42.79
C LEU A 437 44.32 -25.08 -44.23
N ILE A 438 43.44 -24.21 -44.75
CA ILE A 438 43.55 -23.66 -46.12
C ILE A 438 44.43 -22.39 -46.17
N THR A 439 44.64 -21.71 -45.04
CA THR A 439 45.35 -20.42 -44.98
C THR A 439 46.88 -20.57 -44.84
N GLU A 440 47.44 -21.76 -45.07
CA GLU A 440 48.89 -22.07 -44.94
C GLU A 440 49.79 -21.46 -46.06
N ASP A 441 49.34 -20.45 -46.80
CA ASP A 441 50.18 -19.77 -47.82
C ASP A 441 50.74 -18.43 -47.27
N PRO A 442 52.06 -18.26 -47.08
CA PRO A 442 52.64 -17.18 -46.28
C PRO A 442 52.83 -15.88 -47.08
N ILE A 443 51.76 -15.35 -47.68
CA ILE A 443 51.83 -14.10 -48.48
C ILE A 443 50.87 -13.00 -48.00
N SER A 444 49.89 -13.27 -47.14
CA SER A 444 48.98 -12.22 -46.61
C SER A 444 49.15 -11.95 -45.12
N GLY A 445 49.68 -10.77 -44.80
CA GLY A 445 49.48 -9.97 -43.57
C GLY A 445 49.33 -10.69 -42.22
N VAL A 446 50.30 -10.45 -41.34
CA VAL A 446 50.39 -10.93 -39.93
C VAL A 446 49.12 -10.70 -39.09
N ASP A 447 48.30 -9.70 -39.42
CA ASP A 447 47.07 -9.35 -38.67
C ASP A 447 45.92 -10.37 -38.83
N HIS A 448 45.69 -10.92 -40.03
CA HIS A 448 44.57 -11.84 -40.27
C HIS A 448 44.79 -13.22 -39.62
N THR A 449 46.04 -13.64 -39.47
CA THR A 449 46.41 -14.93 -38.85
C THR A 449 46.25 -14.89 -37.34
N LEU A 450 46.50 -13.75 -36.68
CA LEU A 450 46.32 -13.55 -35.24
C LEU A 450 44.83 -13.58 -34.82
N GLU A 451 43.94 -12.94 -35.57
CA GLU A 451 42.50 -12.95 -35.30
C GLU A 451 41.88 -14.34 -35.48
N LEU A 452 42.28 -15.06 -36.52
CA LEU A 452 41.86 -16.45 -36.78
C LEU A 452 42.37 -17.41 -35.71
N GLU A 453 43.62 -17.24 -35.23
CA GLU A 453 44.18 -18.03 -34.13
C GLU A 453 43.42 -17.77 -32.82
N ALA A 454 43.13 -16.50 -32.51
CA ALA A 454 42.35 -16.12 -31.34
C ALA A 454 40.92 -16.68 -31.39
N HIS A 455 40.25 -16.62 -32.54
CA HIS A 455 38.92 -17.22 -32.76
C HIS A 455 38.95 -18.73 -32.58
N ARG A 456 39.97 -19.40 -33.10
CA ARG A 456 40.16 -20.85 -32.94
C ARG A 456 40.39 -21.23 -31.48
N ARG A 457 41.25 -20.49 -30.76
CA ARG A 457 41.53 -20.74 -29.33
C ARG A 457 40.27 -20.57 -28.49
N HIS A 458 39.56 -19.47 -28.67
CA HIS A 458 38.31 -19.19 -27.95
C HIS A 458 37.22 -20.24 -28.24
N THR A 459 37.05 -20.64 -29.50
CA THR A 459 36.09 -21.69 -29.88
C THR A 459 36.49 -23.06 -29.29
N THR A 460 37.79 -23.35 -29.19
CA THR A 460 38.30 -24.60 -28.58
C THR A 460 38.04 -24.64 -27.08
N GLU A 461 38.32 -23.54 -26.38
CA GLU A 461 38.05 -23.40 -24.94
C GLU A 461 36.54 -23.52 -24.64
N MET A 462 35.70 -22.81 -25.39
CA MET A 462 34.24 -22.87 -25.25
C MET A 462 33.70 -24.29 -25.51
N ARG A 463 34.24 -25.01 -26.50
CA ARG A 463 33.90 -26.42 -26.75
C ARG A 463 34.24 -27.31 -25.57
N GLN A 464 35.39 -27.09 -24.93
CA GLN A 464 35.86 -27.92 -23.82
C GLN A 464 35.07 -27.64 -22.53
N ASP A 465 34.70 -26.38 -22.29
CA ASP A 465 33.79 -25.98 -21.21
C ASP A 465 32.40 -26.64 -21.37
N LEU A 466 31.78 -26.51 -22.56
CA LEU A 466 30.49 -27.12 -22.86
C LEU A 466 30.50 -28.64 -22.71
N LYS A 467 31.58 -29.32 -23.13
CA LYS A 467 31.73 -30.77 -22.90
C LYS A 467 31.78 -31.14 -21.43
N SER A 468 32.49 -30.34 -20.63
CA SER A 468 32.62 -30.55 -19.18
C SER A 468 31.27 -30.34 -18.49
N ARG A 469 30.51 -29.31 -18.90
CA ARG A 469 29.13 -29.07 -18.44
C ARG A 469 28.19 -30.20 -18.82
N CYS A 470 28.23 -30.71 -20.06
CA CYS A 470 27.45 -31.89 -20.45
C CYS A 470 27.74 -33.09 -19.54
N GLN A 471 29.02 -33.39 -19.25
CA GLN A 471 29.41 -34.52 -18.39
C GLN A 471 28.97 -34.36 -16.93
N LEU A 472 28.84 -33.13 -16.44
CA LEU A 472 28.31 -32.85 -15.12
C LEU A 472 26.80 -33.11 -15.08
N LEU A 473 26.07 -32.64 -16.10
CA LEU A 473 24.63 -32.81 -16.22
C LEU A 473 24.25 -34.28 -16.49
N GLU A 474 25.03 -35.00 -17.31
CA GLU A 474 24.90 -36.45 -17.54
C GLU A 474 24.99 -37.24 -16.23
N ARG A 475 25.93 -36.88 -15.34
CA ARG A 475 26.07 -37.50 -14.02
C ARG A 475 24.88 -37.20 -13.10
N LYS A 476 24.36 -35.96 -13.12
CA LYS A 476 23.20 -35.57 -12.32
C LYS A 476 21.91 -36.28 -12.76
N LEU A 477 21.74 -36.48 -14.07
CA LEU A 477 20.56 -37.11 -14.67
C LEU A 477 20.68 -38.64 -14.81
N GLY A 478 21.82 -39.24 -14.45
CA GLY A 478 22.05 -40.68 -14.61
C GLY A 478 22.12 -41.16 -16.07
N ILE A 479 22.50 -40.27 -17.00
CA ILE A 479 22.51 -40.55 -18.45
C ILE A 479 23.80 -41.29 -18.82
N SER A 480 23.66 -42.50 -19.36
CA SER A 480 24.78 -43.34 -19.81
C SER A 480 25.20 -43.09 -21.26
N VAL A 481 24.25 -42.63 -22.10
CA VAL A 481 24.46 -42.36 -23.53
C VAL A 481 24.00 -40.93 -23.83
N ARG A 482 24.92 -40.12 -24.36
CA ARG A 482 24.64 -38.73 -24.74
C ARG A 482 23.53 -38.65 -25.79
N TRP A 483 22.54 -37.79 -25.54
CA TRP A 483 21.45 -37.53 -26.48
C TRP A 483 21.97 -36.93 -27.78
N LYS A 484 21.32 -37.28 -28.89
CA LYS A 484 21.65 -36.79 -30.23
C LYS A 484 20.40 -36.24 -30.91
N PRO A 485 20.55 -35.33 -31.90
CA PRO A 485 19.43 -34.91 -32.73
C PRO A 485 18.67 -36.13 -33.29
N GLY A 486 17.36 -36.19 -33.03
CA GLY A 486 16.47 -37.28 -33.45
C GLY A 486 16.37 -38.48 -32.48
N SER A 487 16.92 -38.38 -31.26
CA SER A 487 16.58 -39.33 -30.18
C SER A 487 15.28 -38.91 -29.47
N ASP A 488 14.54 -39.88 -28.94
CA ASP A 488 13.25 -39.63 -28.26
C ASP A 488 13.41 -38.63 -27.10
N GLU A 489 14.50 -38.74 -26.33
CA GLU A 489 14.82 -37.83 -25.23
C GLU A 489 15.15 -36.41 -25.71
N TRP A 490 15.84 -36.29 -26.86
CA TRP A 490 16.14 -35.02 -27.49
C TRP A 490 14.87 -34.31 -27.96
N ASP A 491 14.00 -35.02 -28.66
CA ASP A 491 12.78 -34.43 -29.21
C ASP A 491 11.76 -34.10 -28.12
N LYS A 492 11.64 -34.94 -27.08
CA LYS A 492 10.82 -34.64 -25.89
C LYS A 492 11.32 -33.39 -25.15
N THR A 493 12.63 -33.29 -24.91
CA THR A 493 13.19 -32.15 -24.17
C THR A 493 13.22 -30.88 -25.01
N LYS A 494 13.39 -30.98 -26.33
CA LYS A 494 13.21 -29.88 -27.28
C LYS A 494 11.81 -29.26 -27.15
N LEU A 495 10.77 -30.09 -27.10
CA LEU A 495 9.39 -29.62 -26.91
C LEU A 495 9.22 -28.94 -25.54
N MET A 496 9.86 -29.46 -24.49
CA MET A 496 9.83 -28.84 -23.16
C MET A 496 10.48 -27.45 -23.16
N VAL A 497 11.64 -27.30 -23.80
CA VAL A 497 12.33 -25.99 -23.92
C VAL A 497 11.53 -25.01 -24.77
N GLN A 498 10.90 -25.45 -25.86
CA GLN A 498 10.02 -24.61 -26.68
C GLN A 498 8.82 -24.10 -25.86
N ARG A 499 8.16 -24.98 -25.09
CA ARG A 499 7.07 -24.61 -24.18
C ARG A 499 7.54 -23.65 -23.06
N GLN A 500 8.74 -23.84 -22.52
CA GLN A 500 9.31 -22.94 -21.52
C GLN A 500 9.64 -21.55 -22.11
N CYS A 501 10.15 -21.50 -23.34
CA CYS A 501 10.40 -20.26 -24.07
C CYS A 501 9.09 -19.49 -24.29
N TYR A 502 8.04 -20.20 -24.75
CA TYR A 502 6.70 -19.65 -24.89
C TYR A 502 6.19 -19.05 -23.56
N ARG A 503 6.23 -19.81 -22.46
CA ARG A 503 5.86 -19.30 -21.11
C ARG A 503 6.59 -18.01 -20.73
N LYS A 504 7.90 -17.92 -20.97
CA LYS A 504 8.68 -16.70 -20.66
C LYS A 504 8.26 -15.51 -21.52
N CYS A 505 7.92 -15.73 -22.79
CA CYS A 505 7.39 -14.69 -23.66
C CYS A 505 6.01 -14.21 -23.21
N VAL A 506 5.16 -15.14 -22.77
CA VAL A 506 3.85 -14.89 -22.15
C VAL A 506 3.98 -13.98 -20.92
N ASP A 507 4.78 -14.39 -19.93
CA ASP A 507 5.01 -13.62 -18.69
C ASP A 507 5.54 -12.21 -18.97
N ARG A 508 6.43 -12.10 -19.96
CA ARG A 508 7.03 -10.83 -20.35
C ARG A 508 6.00 -9.90 -20.99
N LEU A 509 5.13 -10.42 -21.85
CA LEU A 509 4.07 -9.65 -22.50
C LEU A 509 3.04 -9.17 -21.47
N GLU A 510 2.56 -10.05 -20.58
CA GLU A 510 1.68 -9.68 -19.46
C GLU A 510 2.26 -8.52 -18.65
N SER A 511 3.51 -8.67 -18.20
CA SER A 511 4.16 -7.69 -17.32
C SER A 511 4.22 -6.29 -17.95
N LEU A 512 4.41 -6.21 -19.27
CA LEU A 512 4.45 -4.93 -19.98
C LEU A 512 3.05 -4.32 -20.17
N ILE A 513 2.03 -5.15 -20.34
CA ILE A 513 0.62 -4.71 -20.41
C ILE A 513 0.16 -4.19 -19.06
N VAL A 514 0.41 -4.92 -17.97
CA VAL A 514 0.17 -4.49 -16.58
C VAL A 514 0.78 -3.11 -16.35
N ALA A 515 2.09 -2.97 -16.65
CA ALA A 515 2.79 -1.72 -16.45
C ALA A 515 2.14 -0.58 -17.27
N ARG A 516 1.69 -0.86 -18.50
CA ARG A 516 0.99 0.14 -19.32
C ARG A 516 -0.35 0.58 -18.70
N LEU A 517 -1.13 -0.36 -18.16
CA LEU A 517 -2.39 -0.04 -17.46
C LEU A 517 -2.15 0.87 -16.23
N PHE A 518 -1.08 0.61 -15.47
CA PHE A 518 -0.67 1.52 -14.38
C PHE A 518 -0.32 2.92 -14.86
N GLU A 519 0.43 3.06 -15.96
CA GLU A 519 0.76 4.38 -16.50
C GLU A 519 -0.48 5.15 -16.94
N LEU A 520 -1.44 4.44 -17.54
CA LEU A 520 -2.72 5.02 -17.95
C LEU A 520 -3.53 5.47 -16.73
N SER A 521 -3.66 4.64 -15.69
CA SER A 521 -4.38 5.04 -14.46
C SER A 521 -3.76 6.29 -13.81
N ARG A 522 -2.43 6.39 -13.79
CA ARG A 522 -1.71 7.57 -13.28
C ARG A 522 -1.93 8.82 -14.14
N MET A 523 -2.17 8.68 -15.44
CA MET A 523 -2.47 9.82 -16.33
C MET A 523 -3.83 10.45 -16.05
N HIS A 524 -4.79 9.66 -15.57
CA HIS A 524 -6.15 10.12 -15.27
C HIS A 524 -6.25 10.84 -13.90
N ARG A 525 -5.21 10.83 -13.06
CA ARG A 525 -5.17 11.62 -11.82
C ARG A 525 -5.03 13.13 -12.14
N ALA A 526 -6.07 13.90 -11.82
CA ALA A 526 -6.07 15.35 -11.97
C ALA A 526 -4.97 16.03 -11.11
N HIS A 527 -4.29 17.04 -11.69
CA HIS A 527 -3.16 17.83 -11.15
C HIS A 527 -1.72 17.37 -11.45
N THR A 528 -1.49 16.53 -12.46
CA THR A 528 -0.12 16.26 -12.96
C THR A 528 0.44 17.44 -13.76
N GLY A 529 1.51 18.07 -13.25
CA GLY A 529 2.18 19.19 -13.89
C GLY A 529 2.64 18.89 -15.32
N TYR A 530 2.68 19.89 -16.20
CA TYR A 530 2.94 19.73 -17.65
C TYR A 530 4.20 18.93 -17.99
N LYS A 531 5.29 19.10 -17.21
CA LYS A 531 6.54 18.34 -17.39
C LYS A 531 6.37 16.84 -17.08
N LEU A 532 5.57 16.50 -16.07
CA LEU A 532 5.28 15.11 -15.70
C LEU A 532 4.41 14.45 -16.78
N ARG A 533 3.40 15.14 -17.31
CA ARG A 533 2.61 14.67 -18.46
C ARG A 533 3.47 14.39 -19.69
N LYS A 534 4.47 15.24 -19.98
CA LYS A 534 5.43 15.01 -21.09
C LYS A 534 6.32 13.79 -20.86
N HIS A 535 6.79 13.56 -19.63
CA HIS A 535 7.56 12.37 -19.28
C HIS A 535 6.71 11.09 -19.35
N MET A 536 5.46 11.14 -18.87
CA MET A 536 4.52 10.02 -18.95
C MET A 536 4.15 9.69 -20.40
N GLY A 537 3.96 10.70 -21.25
CA GLY A 537 3.74 10.48 -22.69
C GLY A 537 4.92 9.78 -23.37
N LYS A 538 6.17 10.15 -23.01
CA LYS A 538 7.37 9.46 -23.49
C LYS A 538 7.48 8.03 -22.95
N ALA A 539 7.13 7.81 -21.68
CA ALA A 539 7.15 6.49 -21.06
C ALA A 539 6.14 5.55 -21.71
N LEU A 540 4.91 6.02 -21.97
CA LEU A 540 3.88 5.29 -22.72
C LEU A 540 4.31 4.94 -24.14
N GLN A 541 4.99 5.86 -24.83
CA GLN A 541 5.50 5.61 -26.17
C GLN A 541 6.60 4.54 -26.17
N ALA A 542 7.57 4.64 -25.24
CA ALA A 542 8.61 3.64 -25.06
C ALA A 542 8.04 2.27 -24.67
N ARG A 543 7.03 2.25 -23.78
CA ARG A 543 6.34 1.03 -23.36
C ARG A 543 5.53 0.40 -24.47
N SER A 544 4.86 1.21 -25.29
CA SER A 544 4.15 0.71 -26.47
C SER A 544 5.12 0.00 -27.43
N GLN A 545 6.34 0.53 -27.61
CA GLN A 545 7.36 -0.14 -28.40
C GLN A 545 7.84 -1.46 -27.75
N ALA A 546 8.04 -1.47 -26.43
CA ALA A 546 8.41 -2.70 -25.71
C ALA A 546 7.33 -3.79 -25.82
N ILE A 547 6.05 -3.42 -25.74
CA ILE A 547 4.94 -4.35 -25.93
C ILE A 547 4.94 -4.92 -27.36
N ARG A 548 5.21 -4.10 -28.39
CA ARG A 548 5.33 -4.60 -29.77
C ARG A 548 6.42 -5.65 -29.91
N THR A 549 7.58 -5.42 -29.31
CA THR A 549 8.68 -6.39 -29.33
C THR A 549 8.30 -7.67 -28.56
N ALA A 550 7.68 -7.54 -27.39
CA ALA A 550 7.24 -8.70 -26.62
C ALA A 550 6.15 -9.50 -27.34
N LEU A 551 5.23 -8.82 -28.05
CA LEU A 551 4.18 -9.43 -28.86
C LEU A 551 4.78 -10.20 -30.04
N ALA A 552 5.80 -9.65 -30.71
CA ALA A 552 6.52 -10.35 -31.78
C ALA A 552 7.18 -11.63 -31.23
N ASN A 553 7.93 -11.52 -30.13
CA ASN A 553 8.57 -12.68 -29.49
C ASN A 553 7.56 -13.73 -29.04
N TYR A 554 6.40 -13.30 -28.52
CA TYR A 554 5.29 -14.20 -28.19
C TYR A 554 4.76 -14.92 -29.44
N ASN A 555 4.50 -14.20 -30.54
CA ASN A 555 3.97 -14.81 -31.76
C ASN A 555 4.97 -15.77 -32.41
N ASP A 556 6.26 -15.46 -32.34
CA ASP A 556 7.34 -16.32 -32.82
C ASP A 556 7.43 -17.61 -31.97
N ALA A 557 7.37 -17.47 -30.64
CA ALA A 557 7.36 -18.61 -29.73
C ALA A 557 6.09 -19.46 -29.88
N ALA A 558 4.92 -18.83 -30.10
CA ALA A 558 3.65 -19.49 -30.34
C ALA A 558 3.68 -20.30 -31.64
N ALA A 559 4.24 -19.74 -32.72
CA ALA A 559 4.37 -20.40 -34.00
C ALA A 559 5.33 -21.60 -33.97
N ALA A 560 6.29 -21.60 -33.03
CA ALA A 560 7.26 -22.68 -32.86
C ALA A 560 6.74 -23.89 -32.07
N LEU A 561 5.52 -23.82 -31.51
CA LEU A 561 4.85 -24.94 -30.84
C LEU A 561 4.26 -25.92 -31.86
N ASP A 562 4.08 -27.18 -31.42
CA ASP A 562 3.38 -28.22 -32.20
C ASP A 562 2.24 -28.82 -31.35
N PRO A 563 0.95 -28.54 -31.70
CA PRO A 563 0.51 -27.65 -32.77
C PRO A 563 0.84 -26.17 -32.49
N PRO A 564 0.86 -25.30 -33.52
CA PRO A 564 1.11 -23.86 -33.34
C PRO A 564 0.10 -23.20 -32.40
N GLY A 565 0.59 -22.42 -31.45
CA GLY A 565 -0.22 -21.66 -30.49
C GLY A 565 -0.93 -20.46 -31.14
N ARG A 566 -1.89 -19.87 -30.41
CA ARG A 566 -2.68 -18.71 -30.88
C ARG A 566 -1.81 -17.47 -31.05
N GLN A 567 -1.83 -16.88 -32.24
CA GLN A 567 -1.17 -15.60 -32.52
C GLN A 567 -2.09 -14.41 -32.15
N LEU A 568 -1.46 -13.33 -31.70
CA LEU A 568 -2.14 -12.12 -31.23
C LEU A 568 -1.77 -10.91 -32.10
N ASN A 569 -2.71 -10.00 -32.26
CA ASN A 569 -2.50 -8.73 -32.97
C ASN A 569 -2.40 -7.56 -31.99
N TRP A 570 -1.96 -6.41 -32.47
CA TRP A 570 -1.76 -5.23 -31.62
C TRP A 570 -3.07 -4.71 -31.03
N GLU A 571 -4.16 -4.73 -31.80
CA GLU A 571 -5.47 -4.28 -31.35
C GLU A 571 -5.95 -5.08 -30.14
N SER A 572 -5.90 -6.42 -30.22
CA SER A 572 -6.28 -7.30 -29.12
C SER A 572 -5.47 -7.04 -27.84
N VAL A 573 -4.17 -6.74 -27.96
CA VAL A 573 -3.30 -6.43 -26.80
C VAL A 573 -3.60 -5.06 -26.19
N VAL A 574 -4.01 -4.08 -26.99
CA VAL A 574 -4.25 -2.70 -26.53
C VAL A 574 -5.68 -2.50 -26.01
N GLU A 575 -6.64 -3.24 -26.57
CA GLU A 575 -8.03 -3.30 -26.12
C GLU A 575 -8.23 -4.14 -24.86
N CYS A 576 -7.20 -4.89 -24.42
CA CYS A 576 -7.20 -5.56 -23.13
C CYS A 576 -7.47 -4.55 -22.00
N THR A 577 -8.67 -4.65 -21.43
CA THR A 577 -9.08 -3.90 -20.24
C THR A 577 -8.84 -4.74 -18.98
N PHE A 578 -8.85 -6.07 -19.09
CA PHE A 578 -8.54 -7.00 -18.03
C PHE A 578 -7.41 -7.96 -18.47
N LEU A 579 -6.51 -8.31 -17.55
CA LEU A 579 -5.60 -9.44 -17.76
C LEU A 579 -6.32 -10.79 -17.72
N ALA A 580 -7.54 -10.83 -17.20
CA ALA A 580 -8.41 -12.00 -17.26
C ALA A 580 -8.87 -12.34 -18.70
N ASP A 581 -8.87 -11.37 -19.63
CA ASP A 581 -9.14 -11.61 -21.06
C ASP A 581 -7.97 -12.32 -21.76
N PHE A 582 -6.80 -12.25 -21.12
CA PHE A 582 -5.62 -12.96 -21.52
C PHE A 582 -5.64 -14.34 -20.84
N ASP A 583 -6.43 -15.24 -21.42
CA ASP A 583 -6.33 -16.70 -21.22
C ASP A 583 -4.97 -17.24 -21.72
N LEU A 584 -3.87 -16.71 -21.18
CA LEU A 584 -2.49 -17.14 -21.40
C LEU A 584 -2.17 -18.46 -20.68
N LEU A 585 -3.19 -19.12 -20.12
CA LEU A 585 -3.11 -20.51 -19.64
C LEU A 585 -3.19 -21.53 -20.79
N CYS A 586 -3.33 -21.09 -22.04
CA CYS A 586 -3.27 -21.97 -23.20
C CYS A 586 -1.85 -22.56 -23.33
N ASP A 587 -1.74 -23.89 -23.25
CA ASP A 587 -0.55 -24.73 -23.48
C ASP A 587 0.45 -24.95 -22.32
N VAL A 588 -0.01 -24.90 -21.07
CA VAL A 588 0.84 -25.25 -19.91
C VAL A 588 0.48 -26.60 -19.30
N ARG A 589 1.30 -27.63 -19.62
CA ARG A 589 1.36 -29.01 -19.08
C ARG A 589 0.11 -29.90 -19.27
N GLN A 590 -1.10 -29.36 -19.11
CA GLN A 590 -2.39 -30.02 -19.36
C GLN A 590 -3.29 -29.08 -20.16
N ASP A 591 -3.97 -29.63 -21.17
CA ASP A 591 -4.96 -28.89 -21.94
C ASP A 591 -6.19 -28.61 -21.08
N VAL A 592 -6.44 -27.34 -20.76
CA VAL A 592 -7.59 -26.91 -19.95
C VAL A 592 -8.77 -26.45 -20.82
N ARG A 593 -8.69 -26.55 -22.16
CA ARG A 593 -9.78 -26.12 -23.06
C ARG A 593 -11.07 -26.91 -22.88
N ASP A 594 -10.94 -28.15 -22.41
CA ASP A 594 -12.07 -29.02 -22.09
C ASP A 594 -12.60 -28.79 -20.67
N GLN A 595 -11.96 -27.91 -19.87
CA GLN A 595 -12.39 -27.61 -18.51
C GLN A 595 -13.44 -26.50 -18.51
N GLU A 596 -14.54 -26.77 -17.83
CA GLU A 596 -15.70 -25.87 -17.73
C GLU A 596 -15.34 -24.52 -17.11
N TRP A 597 -14.43 -24.50 -16.14
CA TRP A 597 -13.97 -23.28 -15.46
C TRP A 597 -13.04 -22.41 -16.33
N ALA A 598 -12.55 -22.93 -17.45
CA ALA A 598 -11.75 -22.17 -18.42
C ALA A 598 -12.60 -21.51 -19.52
N ASP A 599 -13.90 -21.83 -19.62
CA ASP A 599 -14.82 -21.20 -20.57
C ASP A 599 -15.07 -19.72 -20.19
N PRO A 600 -14.81 -18.76 -21.09
CA PRO A 600 -14.98 -17.33 -20.79
C PRO A 600 -16.42 -16.95 -20.40
N ALA A 601 -17.43 -17.54 -21.03
CA ALA A 601 -18.82 -17.26 -20.71
C ALA A 601 -19.17 -17.79 -19.31
N LYS A 602 -18.69 -18.98 -18.95
CA LYS A 602 -18.90 -19.57 -17.62
C LYS A 602 -18.15 -18.80 -16.54
N ARG A 603 -16.96 -18.25 -16.83
CA ARG A 603 -16.22 -17.38 -15.91
C ARG A 603 -16.93 -16.07 -15.60
N VAL A 604 -17.52 -15.41 -16.59
CA VAL A 604 -18.31 -14.18 -16.36
C VAL A 604 -19.48 -14.46 -15.41
N VAL A 605 -20.14 -15.62 -15.57
CA VAL A 605 -21.23 -16.05 -14.71
C VAL A 605 -20.71 -16.42 -13.31
N MET A 606 -19.56 -17.08 -13.21
CA MET A 606 -18.88 -17.39 -11.94
C MET A 606 -18.51 -16.12 -11.16
N ASP A 607 -17.92 -15.13 -11.82
CA ASP A 607 -17.55 -13.84 -11.21
C ASP A 607 -18.79 -13.09 -10.72
N ARG A 608 -19.88 -13.13 -11.49
CA ARG A 608 -21.17 -12.58 -11.06
C ARG A 608 -21.69 -13.29 -9.80
N TYR A 609 -21.60 -14.60 -9.73
CA TYR A 609 -21.98 -15.37 -8.54
C TYR A 609 -21.16 -14.94 -7.31
N PHE A 610 -19.83 -14.86 -7.43
CA PHE A 610 -18.99 -14.43 -6.31
C PHE A 610 -19.27 -12.98 -5.90
N LYS A 611 -19.51 -12.08 -6.86
CA LYS A 611 -19.91 -10.69 -6.58
C LYS A 611 -21.23 -10.62 -5.81
N ILE A 612 -22.22 -11.46 -6.14
CA ILE A 612 -23.48 -11.56 -5.39
C ILE A 612 -23.23 -12.11 -3.97
N CYS A 613 -22.35 -13.09 -3.79
CA CYS A 613 -21.96 -13.58 -2.47
C CYS A 613 -21.34 -12.46 -1.62
N ARG A 614 -20.39 -11.71 -2.18
CA ARG A 614 -19.77 -10.55 -1.55
C ARG A 614 -20.78 -9.45 -1.20
N ALA A 615 -21.76 -9.18 -2.06
CA ALA A 615 -22.82 -8.21 -1.76
C ALA A 615 -23.72 -8.65 -0.58
N ARG A 616 -24.02 -9.96 -0.46
CA ARG A 616 -24.76 -10.50 0.69
C ARG A 616 -23.98 -10.36 2.00
N GLU A 617 -22.68 -10.61 1.96
CA GLU A 617 -21.77 -10.38 3.09
C GLU A 617 -21.69 -8.89 3.46
N GLU A 618 -21.66 -8.00 2.47
CA GLU A 618 -21.67 -6.55 2.68
C GLU A 618 -22.94 -6.10 3.41
N ILE A 619 -24.11 -6.63 3.05
CA ILE A 619 -25.36 -6.34 3.78
C ILE A 619 -25.25 -6.75 5.25
N GLN A 620 -24.70 -7.94 5.54
CA GLN A 620 -24.51 -8.41 6.93
C GLN A 620 -23.57 -7.49 7.71
N ARG A 621 -22.45 -7.10 7.10
CA ARG A 621 -21.49 -6.16 7.70
C ARG A 621 -22.12 -4.80 7.95
N LEU A 622 -22.81 -4.23 6.96
CA LEU A 622 -23.47 -2.93 7.07
C LEU A 622 -24.57 -2.94 8.14
N ASN A 623 -25.31 -4.03 8.31
CA ASN A 623 -26.28 -4.16 9.41
C ASN A 623 -25.62 -4.02 10.80
N VAL A 624 -24.42 -4.57 10.97
CA VAL A 624 -23.63 -4.40 12.19
C VAL A 624 -23.14 -2.96 12.31
N GLU A 625 -22.44 -2.45 11.29
CA GLU A 625 -21.85 -1.10 11.30
C GLU A 625 -22.91 0.00 11.51
N ILE A 626 -24.08 -0.09 10.86
CA ILE A 626 -25.21 0.84 11.03
C ILE A 626 -25.69 0.85 12.47
N ARG A 627 -25.84 -0.32 13.10
CA ARG A 627 -26.30 -0.43 14.48
C ARG A 627 -25.26 0.12 15.45
N ARG A 628 -23.97 -0.13 15.21
CA ARG A 628 -22.85 0.44 15.98
C ARG A 628 -22.88 1.96 15.96
N VAL A 629 -22.99 2.56 14.76
CA VAL A 629 -23.08 4.02 14.61
C VAL A 629 -24.32 4.59 15.29
N ALA A 630 -25.50 3.98 15.10
CA ALA A 630 -26.74 4.43 15.75
C ALA A 630 -26.62 4.42 17.29
N THR A 631 -25.98 3.39 17.85
CA THR A 631 -25.74 3.27 19.29
C THR A 631 -24.73 4.31 19.77
N TYR A 632 -23.60 4.43 19.06
CA TYR A 632 -22.55 5.42 19.36
C TYR A 632 -23.09 6.86 19.41
N LEU A 633 -23.97 7.24 18.48
CA LEU A 633 -24.57 8.59 18.46
C LEU A 633 -25.38 8.88 19.74
N CYS A 634 -26.09 7.89 20.28
CA CYS A 634 -26.82 8.03 21.54
C CYS A 634 -25.86 8.08 22.74
N ASP A 635 -24.93 7.14 22.80
CA ASP A 635 -24.07 6.94 23.96
C ASP A 635 -23.05 8.07 24.10
N GLU A 636 -22.42 8.52 23.01
CA GLU A 636 -21.46 9.62 23.02
C GLU A 636 -22.11 10.94 23.44
N GLU A 637 -23.29 11.29 22.91
CA GLU A 637 -23.98 12.52 23.28
C GLU A 637 -24.41 12.49 24.76
N ALA A 638 -24.92 11.36 25.24
CA ALA A 638 -25.29 11.19 26.64
C ALA A 638 -24.08 11.32 27.58
N TYR A 639 -22.98 10.65 27.25
CA TYR A 639 -21.74 10.69 28.00
C TYR A 639 -21.15 12.11 28.09
N LEU A 640 -21.06 12.80 26.94
CA LEU A 640 -20.52 14.17 26.90
C LEU A 640 -21.42 15.17 27.64
N LEU A 641 -22.75 15.03 27.55
CA LEU A 641 -23.70 15.84 28.32
C LEU A 641 -23.56 15.61 29.83
N GLN A 642 -23.34 14.37 30.25
CA GLN A 642 -23.13 14.03 31.65
C GLN A 642 -21.83 14.65 32.18
N LYS A 643 -20.69 14.42 31.53
CA LYS A 643 -19.39 15.00 31.93
C LYS A 643 -19.42 16.52 31.93
N GLU A 644 -20.12 17.15 30.98
CA GLU A 644 -20.33 18.60 30.96
C GLU A 644 -21.03 19.10 32.25
N LYS A 645 -22.09 18.40 32.69
CA LYS A 645 -22.85 18.76 33.90
C LYS A 645 -22.07 18.53 35.18
N GLU A 646 -21.36 17.41 35.28
CA GLU A 646 -20.54 17.06 36.44
C GLU A 646 -19.45 18.11 36.68
N LEU A 647 -18.76 18.52 35.62
CA LEU A 647 -17.68 19.50 35.71
C LEU A 647 -18.16 20.94 35.82
N ALA A 648 -19.40 21.25 35.43
CA ALA A 648 -19.93 22.62 35.49
C ALA A 648 -19.88 23.22 36.90
N MET A 649 -19.90 22.39 37.96
CA MET A 649 -19.85 22.84 39.35
C MET A 649 -18.43 23.03 39.88
N THR A 650 -17.46 22.27 39.37
CA THR A 650 -16.08 22.22 39.90
C THR A 650 -15.06 22.94 39.02
N ASP A 651 -15.19 22.84 37.70
CA ASP A 651 -14.35 23.52 36.70
C ASP A 651 -15.23 24.02 35.53
N PRO A 652 -15.90 25.18 35.68
CA PRO A 652 -16.78 25.73 34.66
C PRO A 652 -16.09 26.00 33.31
N ASP A 653 -14.79 26.31 33.35
CA ASP A 653 -14.00 26.58 32.14
C ASP A 653 -13.74 25.28 31.36
N LEU A 654 -13.41 24.19 32.05
CA LEU A 654 -13.25 22.88 31.44
C LEU A 654 -14.58 22.30 30.94
N ALA A 655 -15.67 22.48 31.71
CA ALA A 655 -17.01 22.14 31.27
C ALA A 655 -17.39 22.88 29.97
N HIS A 656 -17.00 24.16 29.85
CA HIS A 656 -17.17 24.91 28.61
C HIS A 656 -16.37 24.31 27.44
N GLN A 657 -15.14 23.85 27.67
CA GLN A 657 -14.35 23.18 26.62
C GLN A 657 -14.96 21.83 26.21
N ILE A 658 -15.51 21.06 27.15
CA ILE A 658 -16.26 19.83 26.84
C ILE A 658 -17.51 20.14 26.03
N ARG A 659 -18.25 21.21 26.36
CA ARG A 659 -19.39 21.68 25.55
C ARG A 659 -18.97 22.00 24.11
N ILE A 660 -17.83 22.67 23.91
CA ILE A 660 -17.29 22.96 22.57
C ILE A 660 -16.98 21.65 21.83
N HIS A 661 -16.33 20.69 22.51
CA HIS A 661 -16.03 19.36 21.96
C HIS A 661 -17.31 18.61 21.56
N ARG A 662 -18.32 18.58 22.43
CA ARG A 662 -19.65 18.00 22.17
C ARG A 662 -20.32 18.63 20.96
N HIS A 663 -20.38 19.96 20.89
CA HIS A 663 -20.95 20.64 19.71
C HIS A 663 -20.15 20.43 18.42
N ARG A 664 -18.83 20.19 18.50
CA ARG A 664 -18.02 19.83 17.32
C ARG A 664 -18.45 18.47 16.79
N ARG A 665 -18.60 17.46 17.66
CA ARG A 665 -19.03 16.10 17.31
C ARG A 665 -20.49 16.08 16.87
N GLY A 666 -21.39 16.62 17.69
CA GLY A 666 -22.84 16.60 17.45
C GLY A 666 -23.33 17.48 16.30
N ARG A 667 -22.43 18.21 15.62
CA ARG A 667 -22.76 19.05 14.45
C ARG A 667 -23.44 18.27 13.33
N PHE A 668 -23.16 16.96 13.23
CA PHE A 668 -23.62 16.11 12.13
C PHE A 668 -24.71 15.13 12.54
N ASP A 669 -25.13 15.10 13.81
CA ASP A 669 -26.06 14.08 14.33
C ASP A 669 -27.40 14.06 13.61
N GLU A 670 -27.98 15.24 13.34
CA GLU A 670 -29.24 15.34 12.60
C GLU A 670 -29.10 14.75 11.19
N ALA A 671 -28.00 15.04 10.51
CA ALA A 671 -27.71 14.50 9.18
C ALA A 671 -27.49 12.98 9.23
N HIS A 672 -26.78 12.49 10.26
CA HIS A 672 -26.58 11.06 10.49
C HIS A 672 -27.91 10.34 10.71
N TRP A 673 -28.74 10.81 11.64
CA TRP A 673 -30.04 10.19 11.92
C TRP A 673 -30.97 10.20 10.71
N LYS A 674 -31.00 11.30 9.95
CA LYS A 674 -31.76 11.36 8.70
C LYS A 674 -31.30 10.29 7.72
N GLN A 675 -29.99 10.17 7.47
CA GLN A 675 -29.46 9.18 6.52
C GLN A 675 -29.67 7.74 7.00
N LEU A 676 -29.54 7.49 8.30
CA LEU A 676 -29.83 6.19 8.90
C LEU A 676 -31.30 5.80 8.70
N GLN A 677 -32.24 6.73 8.90
CA GLN A 677 -33.66 6.51 8.66
C GLN A 677 -33.95 6.24 7.17
N GLU A 678 -33.32 7.00 6.26
CA GLU A 678 -33.43 6.74 4.82
C GLU A 678 -32.93 5.33 4.46
N THR A 679 -31.83 4.88 5.07
CA THR A 679 -31.30 3.52 4.89
C THR A 679 -32.27 2.47 5.42
N ALA A 680 -32.87 2.68 6.59
CA ALA A 680 -33.84 1.76 7.17
C ALA A 680 -35.14 1.65 6.37
N ASN A 681 -35.46 2.66 5.56
CA ASN A 681 -36.63 2.67 4.66
C ASN A 681 -36.37 2.01 3.30
N LEU A 682 -35.13 1.57 3.00
CA LEU A 682 -34.82 0.91 1.74
C LEU A 682 -35.56 -0.43 1.60
N PRO A 683 -36.16 -0.73 0.44
CA PRO A 683 -36.68 -2.07 0.16
C PRO A 683 -35.55 -3.11 0.22
N GLY A 684 -35.60 -4.03 1.18
CA GLY A 684 -34.54 -5.02 1.42
C GLY A 684 -33.59 -4.67 2.57
N PHE A 685 -33.82 -3.56 3.28
CA PHE A 685 -33.16 -3.33 4.57
C PHE A 685 -33.51 -4.47 5.55
N SER A 686 -32.49 -5.02 6.19
CA SER A 686 -32.60 -6.19 7.08
C SER A 686 -31.98 -5.97 8.46
N GLY A 687 -31.39 -4.79 8.68
CA GLY A 687 -30.76 -4.42 9.94
C GLY A 687 -31.75 -3.79 10.93
N THR A 688 -31.20 -3.08 11.90
CA THR A 688 -31.98 -2.36 12.92
C THR A 688 -31.29 -1.06 13.30
N LEU A 689 -32.08 -0.01 13.52
CA LEU A 689 -31.62 1.24 14.13
C LEU A 689 -31.82 1.27 15.65
N LYS A 690 -32.41 0.22 16.23
CA LYS A 690 -32.56 0.14 17.68
C LYS A 690 -31.16 0.06 18.32
N PRO A 691 -30.80 1.01 19.21
CA PRO A 691 -29.51 0.99 19.88
C PRO A 691 -29.26 -0.35 20.58
N GLY A 692 -28.02 -0.82 20.52
CA GLY A 692 -27.53 -1.93 21.32
C GLY A 692 -26.98 -1.47 22.66
N VAL A 693 -26.15 -2.31 23.26
CA VAL A 693 -25.34 -1.96 24.43
C VAL A 693 -23.90 -1.93 23.96
N GLY A 694 -23.28 -0.74 23.98
CA GLY A 694 -21.87 -0.58 23.64
C GLY A 694 -20.98 -1.08 24.77
N GLN A 695 -19.80 -1.61 24.42
CA GLN A 695 -18.75 -1.95 25.38
C GLN A 695 -17.97 -0.71 25.84
N MET A 696 -18.63 0.42 26.12
CA MET A 696 -17.98 1.45 26.92
C MET A 696 -17.85 0.89 28.33
N GLU A 697 -16.63 0.55 28.74
CA GLU A 697 -16.28 0.07 30.07
C GLU A 697 -16.98 0.95 31.13
N GLN A 698 -18.11 0.48 31.64
CA GLN A 698 -18.63 0.89 32.92
C GLN A 698 -17.92 0.05 33.99
N GLU A 699 -16.60 0.17 34.10
CA GLU A 699 -15.91 -0.20 35.34
C GLU A 699 -16.07 0.94 36.33
N GLY A 700 -17.29 1.01 36.87
CA GLY A 700 -17.69 1.95 37.90
C GLY A 700 -18.53 1.22 38.93
N SER A 701 -18.02 0.14 39.53
CA SER A 701 -18.33 -0.30 40.91
C SER A 701 -17.70 -1.66 41.24
N GLY A 702 -16.81 -1.68 42.25
CA GLY A 702 -16.16 -2.87 42.84
C GLY A 702 -14.74 -3.06 42.29
N ASP A 703 -13.65 -3.04 43.06
CA ASP A 703 -13.44 -3.19 44.50
C ASP A 703 -12.27 -2.28 44.93
N GLU A 704 -12.35 -1.72 46.14
CA GLU A 704 -11.21 -1.12 46.83
C GLU A 704 -10.23 -2.24 47.21
N GLU A 705 -9.15 -2.41 46.45
CA GLU A 705 -7.94 -3.05 46.94
C GLU A 705 -6.71 -2.18 46.64
N ASP A 706 -5.94 -1.95 47.71
CA ASP A 706 -4.82 -1.04 47.87
C ASP A 706 -3.76 -1.12 46.76
N ILE A 707 -3.50 0.02 46.10
CA ILE A 707 -2.23 0.30 45.42
C ILE A 707 -1.75 1.69 45.86
N ASP A 708 -1.24 1.73 47.09
CA ASP A 708 -0.50 2.86 47.64
C ASP A 708 0.97 2.42 47.79
N SER A 709 1.78 2.61 46.73
CA SER A 709 3.25 2.51 46.88
C SER A 709 4.13 3.15 45.81
N ASP A 710 3.63 3.61 44.66
CA ASP A 710 4.52 3.99 43.54
C ASP A 710 4.39 5.46 43.06
N ILE A 711 3.74 6.34 43.84
CA ILE A 711 3.57 7.78 43.51
C ILE A 711 4.59 8.69 44.23
N GLU A 712 5.30 8.20 45.26
CA GLU A 712 6.23 9.05 46.03
C GLU A 712 7.62 9.30 45.41
N GLU A 713 7.94 8.72 44.24
CA GLU A 713 9.25 8.93 43.58
C GLU A 713 9.25 9.96 42.45
N ALA A 714 8.10 10.42 41.97
CA ALA A 714 8.03 11.42 40.89
C ALA A 714 7.96 12.88 41.36
N ASP A 715 7.57 13.12 42.62
CA ASP A 715 7.38 14.48 43.17
C ASP A 715 8.64 15.08 43.84
N LYS A 716 9.74 14.31 43.97
CA LYS A 716 11.00 14.82 44.56
C LYS A 716 11.91 15.57 43.60
N GLU A 717 11.72 15.46 42.28
CA GLU A 717 12.56 16.18 41.29
C GLU A 717 12.05 17.60 40.96
N TYR A 718 10.86 17.99 41.44
CA TYR A 718 10.30 19.32 41.18
C TYR A 718 10.58 20.37 42.28
N GLU A 719 10.98 19.97 43.49
CA GLU A 719 11.32 20.92 44.58
C GLU A 719 12.82 21.30 44.63
N GLU A 720 13.73 20.58 43.97
CA GLU A 720 15.16 20.93 43.94
C GLU A 720 15.53 22.04 42.93
N LEU A 721 14.61 22.46 42.06
CA LEU A 721 14.85 23.52 41.06
C LEU A 721 14.41 24.93 41.50
N GLU A 722 13.64 25.07 42.58
CA GLU A 722 13.31 26.39 43.16
C GLU A 722 14.30 26.86 44.25
N GLY A 723 15.25 26.00 44.66
CA GLY A 723 16.27 26.32 45.68
C GLY A 723 17.56 27.00 45.18
N ILE A 724 17.74 27.22 43.87
CA ILE A 724 19.02 27.69 43.29
C ILE A 724 18.99 29.16 42.83
N ILE A 725 17.96 29.94 43.19
CA ILE A 725 17.94 31.39 42.95
C ILE A 725 17.68 32.14 44.27
N GLN A 726 18.60 32.02 45.21
CA GLN A 726 18.78 32.99 46.30
C GLN A 726 20.13 32.70 46.99
N VAL A 727 21.24 33.24 46.47
CA VAL A 727 22.38 33.83 47.22
C VAL A 727 23.34 34.44 46.20
N SER A 728 23.24 35.75 45.96
CA SER A 728 24.40 36.63 45.70
C SER A 728 23.97 38.11 45.78
N GLN A 729 23.78 38.57 47.00
CA GLN A 729 24.02 39.97 47.35
C GLN A 729 24.87 39.98 48.60
N ASP A 730 26.18 40.05 48.38
CA ASP A 730 27.12 40.91 49.11
C ASP A 730 28.18 41.37 48.09
#